data_AF-A0A0N9BHF6-F1
#
_entry.id   AF-A0A0N9BHF6-F1
#
_cell.length_a   1.000
_cell.length_b   1.000
_cell.length_c   1.000
_cell.angle_alpha   90.00
_cell.angle_beta   90.00
_cell.angle_gamma   90.00
#
_symmetry.space_group_name_H-M   'P 1'
#
loop_
_entity.id
_entity.type
_entity.pdbx_description
1 polymer ?
#
loop_
_entity_poly.entity_id
_entity_poly.type
_entity_poly.pdbx_seq_one_letter_code
_entity_poly.pdbx_strand_id
1 'polypeptide(L)'
;MAKTTNCGSGKGGGSVKTAQQIAAMLQDEAKQKADDAGKVGHLSQAQLKGELKQAKFGTNGGTTLSDNDPCDLKKETHTNDKREAGQRNDGPCQGKGTGKEQNKQRFAVGLRWDNKDNEVDNSHKDVLFPPRRLDMCTSNLEHLDVDNAKGFKDGNTAIHSLLGDVMLTAKYEAEKIIEQYKSQKDGQSATLNQKEKECICRAMKASFADLGDIIRGRDLWKNNTEMKNIQNNLKTIFGNIKGILTKNIDYANDEDPYLILRREWWELNRDNVWQAMMCAGKNLGMRSGDCRSNDSSRSRSRVSLTTTPFDDYIPQRLRWLTEWAEWFCKAQKDKYEGVKTACETCKSKSKPGEICDKCDDCLKKCKDYQTFVNDWKQDWDKQKQQYEEFYTKATENSGKTTTAGDLNTQYLNKFLKELQSRNTGNTTYSSAGGYIDKEAKTDCEGQTEFCNNTSTTYAFSTDPHEYSSACKCTPPVKKPDCVGHKILDAAHMRHHEAQRDAQGRGGLDKLKGDLKEAIFKTNGSETKPEIDDPCKLDKEKHTNDWRTYSDTDKGTDKHQGPCSGKGTNRFVIGEKWNPGGDKNMRQNHGDVLLPPRRQHMCTSNLENLGKQNETPLSGVEDTKINDTFLGEVLLAAKYEGQDIVYKHGGSGSGGICTAMKYSFADLGDIIRGRDMWSNEKGMAQLEKHLEAIFAKIQQNLPDNIKSKYNSGNSETPKHKTLREHWWSANRDQIWKAITCEAPFDATLHIPSPDIKTYKFHGYKCGHNRDPPVDDYIPQRLRWIAEWSENYCRKIRFDYNGMWLYCAPCKIYMKKNKDQKSEEKKKRCGMCSKLCTEYTKHVNEWQPQWTKQSEKYTELYNGSSSSTTTSDPIKEQLDDFFQKVKNGHCKDSTTDTNKYDKPEEFVNSMGGYKYCKDTSQNVYKQDKSGDEAHVFQKKPKDYKNECDWKEDPPPDLSSPPPASPGEPPVFLPPASNTPPKDICKTVKQCIDENNNKISRNKTGDCNPKIKNTSDTSYPKWACENSKFENGHNDACMPPRRQKLCLYYLARTLDNKSDQAKLKEAFIKCAALETYFSWLYYKGHSTNKDAEMQLKQGKIPDDFMRSMFYTYGDYRDLCLDKDIGKKNPNDDVKKATDNITNALKNGQTGGTVDDAKRKKWWNENGLDILQGMICALSNTVNDNDKDSVQQKLINNSEYKYNPDNLNTKIATYVFYTHMTPQFLRWFNEWSEEFCREQWKKYIDLHEKCEKKLC
;
A
#
# COMPACT_ATOMS: atom_id res chain seq x y z
N MET A 1 -31.20 36.61 -17.74
CA MET A 1 -32.42 35.92 -17.29
C MET A 1 -32.45 35.98 -15.77
N ALA A 2 -33.57 36.40 -15.16
CA ALA A 2 -33.69 36.53 -13.72
C ALA A 2 -33.61 35.14 -13.06
N LYS A 3 -32.70 34.93 -12.10
CA LYS A 3 -32.66 33.73 -11.25
C LYS A 3 -33.96 33.72 -10.41
N THR A 4 -34.90 32.84 -10.73
CA THR A 4 -36.05 32.53 -9.87
C THR A 4 -35.54 31.80 -8.63
N THR A 5 -35.53 32.48 -7.48
CA THR A 5 -35.15 31.94 -6.17
C THR A 5 -36.29 31.09 -5.58
N ASN A 6 -36.05 29.80 -5.34
CA ASN A 6 -37.01 28.84 -4.77
C ASN A 6 -36.88 28.65 -3.24
N CYS A 7 -35.95 29.33 -2.57
CA CYS A 7 -35.54 29.05 -1.18
C CYS A 7 -36.42 29.63 -0.06
N GLY A 8 -37.64 30.07 -0.35
CA GLY A 8 -38.55 30.59 0.68
C GLY A 8 -39.94 30.97 0.16
N SER A 9 -40.96 30.71 0.98
CA SER A 9 -42.36 31.05 0.70
C SER A 9 -42.79 32.24 1.56
N GLY A 10 -43.01 33.40 0.92
CA GLY A 10 -43.62 34.56 1.56
C GLY A 10 -45.12 34.62 1.26
N LYS A 11 -45.98 34.57 2.28
CA LYS A 11 -47.43 34.87 2.16
C LYS A 11 -47.75 36.37 2.05
N GLY A 12 -46.76 37.25 1.94
CA GLY A 12 -46.96 38.70 1.79
C GLY A 12 -45.94 39.31 0.83
N GLY A 13 -46.41 40.08 -0.15
CA GLY A 13 -45.61 40.70 -1.22
C GLY A 13 -44.68 41.85 -0.78
N GLY A 14 -44.01 41.75 0.36
CA GLY A 14 -43.01 42.72 0.83
C GLY A 14 -41.59 42.43 0.34
N SER A 15 -40.77 43.47 0.09
CA SER A 15 -39.37 43.32 -0.34
C SER A 15 -38.47 42.79 0.79
N VAL A 16 -37.74 41.69 0.56
CA VAL A 16 -36.74 41.12 1.50
C VAL A 16 -35.58 42.09 1.71
N LYS A 17 -35.23 42.37 2.97
CA LYS A 17 -34.05 43.16 3.36
C LYS A 17 -32.78 42.33 3.28
N THR A 18 -31.73 42.86 2.65
CA THR A 18 -30.45 42.16 2.45
C THR A 18 -29.51 42.28 3.64
N ALA A 19 -28.55 41.36 3.76
CA ALA A 19 -27.49 41.44 4.77
C ALA A 19 -26.72 42.76 4.66
N GLN A 20 -26.48 43.25 3.45
CA GLN A 20 -25.87 44.56 3.19
C GLN A 20 -26.70 45.73 3.76
N GLN A 21 -28.04 45.68 3.66
CA GLN A 21 -28.89 46.72 4.24
C GLN A 21 -28.88 46.69 5.77
N ILE A 22 -28.81 45.50 6.39
CA ILE A 22 -28.64 45.36 7.84
C ILE A 22 -27.27 45.89 8.28
N ALA A 23 -26.21 45.57 7.52
CA ALA A 23 -24.87 46.05 7.79
C ALA A 23 -24.78 47.58 7.72
N ALA A 24 -25.40 48.21 6.72
CA ALA A 24 -25.49 49.67 6.62
C ALA A 24 -26.15 50.30 7.85
N MET A 25 -27.26 49.73 8.32
CA MET A 25 -27.93 50.22 9.53
C MET A 25 -27.07 50.08 10.80
N LEU A 26 -26.40 48.93 10.97
CA LEU A 26 -25.52 48.70 12.11
C LEU A 26 -24.28 49.60 12.07
N GLN A 27 -23.82 49.95 10.87
CA GLN A 27 -22.74 50.92 10.68
C GLN A 27 -23.21 52.33 11.01
N ASP A 28 -24.40 52.75 10.59
CA ASP A 28 -24.99 54.05 10.96
C ASP A 28 -25.11 54.18 12.50
N GLU A 29 -25.56 53.12 13.19
CA GLU A 29 -25.60 53.08 14.66
C GLU A 29 -24.21 53.24 15.28
N ALA A 30 -23.21 52.55 14.74
CA ALA A 30 -21.84 52.62 15.23
C ALA A 30 -21.22 53.99 14.96
N LYS A 31 -21.54 54.60 13.82
CA LYS A 31 -21.06 55.93 13.42
C LYS A 31 -21.60 57.01 14.35
N GLN A 32 -22.89 56.99 14.64
CA GLN A 32 -23.49 57.91 15.62
C GLN A 32 -22.83 57.78 16.99
N LYS A 33 -22.64 56.55 17.48
CA LYS A 33 -21.96 56.30 18.76
C LYS A 33 -20.52 56.81 18.77
N ALA A 34 -19.75 56.54 17.72
CA ALA A 34 -18.37 56.99 17.63
C ALA A 34 -18.27 58.53 17.53
N ASP A 35 -19.20 59.18 16.83
CA ASP A 35 -19.25 60.63 16.72
C ASP A 35 -19.67 61.31 18.04
N ASP A 36 -20.48 60.63 18.86
CA ASP A 36 -20.91 61.14 20.17
C ASP A 36 -19.88 60.85 21.27
N ALA A 37 -19.32 59.64 21.33
CA ALA A 37 -18.27 59.27 22.28
C ALA A 37 -16.91 59.93 21.96
N GLY A 38 -16.67 60.31 20.71
CA GLY A 38 -15.46 61.04 20.30
C GLY A 38 -15.38 62.49 20.80
N LYS A 39 -16.46 63.07 21.36
CA LYS A 39 -16.53 64.47 21.81
C LYS A 39 -16.19 64.61 23.29
N VAL A 40 -15.13 65.36 23.61
CA VAL A 40 -14.76 65.71 25.00
C VAL A 40 -14.41 67.20 25.09
N GLY A 41 -15.28 68.02 25.70
CA GLY A 41 -15.13 69.48 25.84
C GLY A 41 -15.68 70.31 24.66
N HIS A 42 -15.53 71.65 24.72
CA HIS A 42 -16.10 72.62 23.76
C HIS A 42 -15.58 72.54 22.30
N LEU A 43 -14.80 71.51 21.95
CA LEU A 43 -14.18 71.33 20.63
C LEU A 43 -14.98 70.29 19.84
N SER A 44 -15.51 70.69 18.71
CA SER A 44 -16.40 69.89 17.83
C SER A 44 -15.69 68.81 17.00
N GLN A 45 -14.49 68.36 17.37
CA GLN A 45 -13.70 67.36 16.63
C GLN A 45 -13.46 66.08 17.45
N ALA A 46 -13.68 64.91 16.83
CA ALA A 46 -13.49 63.60 17.46
C ALA A 46 -12.00 63.28 17.67
N GLN A 47 -11.57 63.14 18.93
CA GLN A 47 -10.16 62.86 19.28
C GLN A 47 -9.65 61.49 18.79
N LEU A 48 -10.57 60.59 18.39
CA LEU A 48 -10.25 59.24 17.90
C LEU A 48 -9.97 59.14 16.39
N LYS A 49 -10.11 60.25 15.66
CA LYS A 49 -9.81 60.30 14.23
C LYS A 49 -8.33 60.56 14.00
N GLY A 50 -7.64 59.64 13.33
CA GLY A 50 -6.23 59.80 13.00
C GLY A 50 -6.01 60.76 11.82
N GLU A 51 -4.91 61.51 11.85
CA GLU A 51 -4.41 62.32 10.75
C GLU A 51 -3.09 61.76 10.26
N LEU A 52 -3.05 61.31 9.00
CA LEU A 52 -1.91 60.60 8.43
C LEU A 52 -0.62 61.46 8.41
N LYS A 53 -0.71 62.77 8.12
CA LYS A 53 0.42 63.71 8.16
C LYS A 53 1.07 63.84 9.56
N GLN A 54 0.32 63.51 10.61
CA GLN A 54 0.81 63.56 11.99
C GLN A 54 1.46 62.24 12.43
N ALA A 55 1.35 61.18 11.62
CA ALA A 55 1.99 59.90 11.89
C ALA A 55 3.51 60.04 11.96
N LYS A 56 4.11 59.35 12.93
CA LYS A 56 5.56 59.19 13.06
C LYS A 56 5.94 57.75 12.78
N PHE A 57 6.96 57.56 11.94
CA PHE A 57 7.47 56.24 11.56
C PHE A 57 8.91 56.02 12.04
N GLY A 58 9.17 54.84 12.58
CA GLY A 58 10.48 54.42 13.08
C GLY A 58 10.85 54.97 14.46
N THR A 59 12.01 54.56 14.97
CA THR A 59 12.51 54.89 16.32
C THR A 59 12.81 56.38 16.51
N ASN A 60 13.30 57.06 15.46
CA ASN A 60 13.58 58.50 15.49
C ASN A 60 12.36 59.37 15.14
N GLY A 61 11.33 58.79 14.51
CA GLY A 61 10.14 59.50 14.00
C GLY A 61 10.45 60.63 13.01
N GLY A 62 11.57 60.53 12.29
CA GLY A 62 12.04 61.53 11.33
C GLY A 62 11.36 61.46 9.96
N THR A 63 10.70 60.34 9.65
CA THR A 63 9.92 60.19 8.42
C THR A 63 8.49 60.67 8.66
N THR A 64 8.06 61.68 7.90
CA THR A 64 6.72 62.27 7.94
C THR A 64 6.15 62.38 6.53
N LEU A 65 4.83 62.36 6.41
CA LEU A 65 4.13 62.63 5.15
C LEU A 65 3.83 64.12 5.02
N SER A 66 3.91 64.65 3.79
CA SER A 66 3.63 66.06 3.47
C SER A 66 2.13 66.38 3.47
N ASP A 67 1.29 65.38 3.25
CA ASP A 67 -0.16 65.50 3.22
C ASP A 67 -0.83 64.28 3.87
N ASN A 68 -2.16 64.21 3.74
CA ASN A 68 -2.96 63.09 4.24
C ASN A 68 -3.27 62.06 3.14
N ASP A 69 -2.58 62.05 1.99
CA ASP A 69 -2.88 61.10 0.91
C ASP A 69 -2.35 59.69 1.24
N PRO A 70 -3.22 58.68 1.43
CA PRO A 70 -2.80 57.29 1.61
C PRO A 70 -1.88 56.77 0.50
N CYS A 71 -2.00 57.31 -0.71
CA CYS A 71 -1.30 56.80 -1.88
C CYS A 71 0.21 57.00 -1.76
N ASP A 72 0.67 57.94 -0.93
CA ASP A 72 2.07 58.25 -0.68
C ASP A 72 2.77 57.32 0.34
N LEU A 73 2.01 56.42 0.97
CA LEU A 73 2.58 55.41 1.86
C LEU A 73 3.53 54.47 1.11
N LYS A 74 4.70 54.21 1.69
CA LYS A 74 5.79 53.40 1.10
C LYS A 74 6.25 52.39 2.14
N LYS A 75 6.26 51.10 1.80
CA LYS A 75 6.64 50.03 2.73
C LYS A 75 8.06 50.15 3.27
N GLU A 76 8.93 50.85 2.54
CA GLU A 76 10.34 51.04 2.89
C GLU A 76 10.51 52.07 4.03
N THR A 77 9.68 53.11 4.07
CA THR A 77 9.90 54.29 4.94
C THR A 77 8.76 54.60 5.90
N HIS A 78 7.52 54.21 5.58
CA HIS A 78 6.32 54.60 6.32
C HIS A 78 5.75 53.45 7.15
N THR A 79 6.57 52.88 8.05
CA THR A 79 6.14 51.81 8.97
C THR A 79 6.85 51.87 10.32
N ASN A 80 6.18 51.39 11.36
CA ASN A 80 6.73 51.19 12.70
C ASN A 80 7.06 49.72 13.01
N ASP A 81 7.25 48.89 11.99
CA ASP A 81 7.74 47.51 12.16
C ASP A 81 9.17 47.50 12.71
N LYS A 82 9.44 46.65 13.70
CA LYS A 82 10.72 46.53 14.42
C LYS A 82 11.82 45.82 13.64
N ARG A 83 11.47 45.09 12.57
CA ARG A 83 12.42 44.33 11.76
C ARG A 83 13.27 45.27 10.89
N GLU A 84 14.52 44.89 10.66
CA GLU A 84 15.41 45.63 9.77
C GLU A 84 14.91 45.61 8.32
N ALA A 85 15.22 46.64 7.53
CA ALA A 85 14.71 46.79 6.16
C ALA A 85 14.91 45.53 5.30
N GLY A 86 16.09 44.88 5.39
CA GLY A 86 16.40 43.65 4.66
C GLY A 86 15.56 42.42 5.06
N GLN A 87 14.98 42.41 6.25
CA GLN A 87 14.11 41.33 6.75
C GLN A 87 12.63 41.53 6.37
N ARG A 88 12.27 42.71 5.87
CA ARG A 88 10.89 43.11 5.52
C ARG A 88 10.78 43.69 4.11
N ASN A 89 11.57 43.18 3.16
CA ASN A 89 11.60 43.67 1.77
C ASN A 89 10.22 43.68 1.09
N ASP A 90 9.32 42.75 1.46
CA ASP A 90 7.94 42.74 0.96
C ASP A 90 6.93 43.46 1.88
N GLY A 91 7.42 44.18 2.88
CA GLY A 91 6.62 45.05 3.75
C GLY A 91 5.50 44.31 4.47
N PRO A 92 4.25 44.81 4.42
CA PRO A 92 3.08 44.12 4.97
C PRO A 92 2.88 42.68 4.45
N CYS A 93 3.38 42.38 3.25
CA CYS A 93 3.25 41.07 2.61
C CYS A 93 4.45 40.15 2.86
N GLN A 94 5.43 40.54 3.70
CA GLN A 94 6.60 39.70 3.99
C GLN A 94 6.20 38.32 4.51
N GLY A 95 6.59 37.27 3.77
CA GLY A 95 6.26 35.88 4.10
C GLY A 95 4.79 35.51 3.85
N LYS A 96 4.00 36.40 3.25
CA LYS A 96 2.58 36.24 2.97
C LYS A 96 2.33 36.30 1.45
N GLY A 97 1.33 35.57 0.95
CA GLY A 97 0.90 35.72 -0.45
C GLY A 97 1.93 35.31 -1.50
N THR A 98 2.77 34.32 -1.21
CA THR A 98 3.84 33.88 -2.11
C THR A 98 3.34 33.12 -3.34
N GLY A 99 2.15 32.50 -3.30
CA GLY A 99 1.48 31.89 -4.46
C GLY A 99 2.24 30.78 -5.21
N LYS A 100 3.43 30.40 -4.75
CA LYS A 100 4.38 29.52 -5.47
C LYS A 100 4.18 28.03 -5.18
N GLU A 101 3.53 27.68 -4.07
CA GLU A 101 3.19 26.30 -3.73
C GLU A 101 1.67 26.09 -3.86
N GLN A 102 1.24 24.93 -4.40
CA GLN A 102 -0.15 24.65 -4.75
C GLN A 102 -1.12 24.72 -3.54
N ASN A 103 -0.61 24.53 -2.32
CA ASN A 103 -1.31 24.62 -1.04
C ASN A 103 -1.20 26.01 -0.36
N LYS A 104 -0.58 27.01 -1.01
CA LYS A 104 -0.37 28.38 -0.49
C LYS A 104 -0.81 29.46 -1.52
N GLN A 105 -1.73 29.11 -2.40
CA GLN A 105 -2.28 30.01 -3.41
C GLN A 105 -3.58 30.64 -2.91
N ARG A 106 -3.55 31.96 -2.63
CA ARG A 106 -4.71 32.72 -2.09
C ARG A 106 -5.99 32.60 -2.92
N PHE A 107 -5.85 32.38 -4.22
CA PHE A 107 -6.93 32.41 -5.21
C PHE A 107 -6.97 31.16 -6.11
N ALA A 108 -6.48 30.02 -5.62
CA ALA A 108 -6.55 28.76 -6.37
C ALA A 108 -7.99 28.23 -6.42
N VAL A 109 -8.54 28.12 -7.63
CA VAL A 109 -9.82 27.44 -7.85
C VAL A 109 -9.62 25.94 -7.64
N GLY A 110 -10.52 25.30 -6.89
CA GLY A 110 -10.47 23.86 -6.61
C GLY A 110 -9.70 23.48 -5.35
N LEU A 111 -9.03 24.43 -4.68
CA LEU A 111 -8.43 24.21 -3.36
C LEU A 111 -9.52 24.13 -2.29
N ARG A 112 -9.61 22.99 -1.58
CA ARG A 112 -10.48 22.85 -0.41
C ARG A 112 -9.94 23.66 0.75
N TRP A 113 -10.85 24.22 1.54
CA TRP A 113 -10.50 25.06 2.68
C TRP A 113 -10.32 24.18 3.91
N ASP A 114 -9.28 24.46 4.70
CA ASP A 114 -9.00 23.73 5.92
C ASP A 114 -9.66 24.40 7.14
N ASN A 115 -10.00 23.59 8.13
CA ASN A 115 -10.28 24.09 9.47
C ASN A 115 -8.96 24.33 10.24
N LYS A 116 -9.00 25.19 11.25
CA LYS A 116 -7.86 25.49 12.14
C LYS A 116 -8.26 25.32 13.59
N ASP A 117 -8.78 24.15 13.94
CA ASP A 117 -9.42 23.87 15.23
C ASP A 117 -8.53 24.18 16.46
N ASN A 118 -7.21 24.05 16.32
CA ASN A 118 -6.24 24.36 17.38
C ASN A 118 -5.88 25.85 17.48
N GLU A 119 -6.32 26.67 16.52
CA GLU A 119 -5.98 28.09 16.38
C GLU A 119 -7.21 29.01 16.54
N VAL A 120 -8.37 28.44 16.83
CA VAL A 120 -9.64 29.12 17.11
C VAL A 120 -10.14 28.82 18.52
N ASP A 121 -11.21 29.50 18.95
CA ASP A 121 -11.92 29.11 20.18
C ASP A 121 -12.60 27.75 20.02
N ASN A 122 -12.80 27.02 21.12
CA ASN A 122 -13.57 25.79 21.12
C ASN A 122 -14.98 25.99 20.55
N SER A 123 -15.59 27.16 20.73
CA SER A 123 -16.90 27.48 20.16
C SER A 123 -16.91 27.69 18.64
N HIS A 124 -15.74 27.76 18.01
CA HIS A 124 -15.58 28.04 16.58
C HIS A 124 -14.85 26.92 15.82
N LYS A 125 -14.72 25.73 16.42
CA LYS A 125 -14.21 24.54 15.71
C LYS A 125 -15.01 24.25 14.45
N ASP A 126 -14.37 23.57 13.50
CA ASP A 126 -14.88 23.26 12.17
C ASP A 126 -15.14 24.49 11.27
N VAL A 127 -14.78 25.71 11.68
CA VAL A 127 -14.84 26.85 10.77
C VAL A 127 -13.78 26.70 9.68
N LEU A 128 -14.22 26.81 8.42
CA LEU A 128 -13.33 26.75 7.26
C LEU A 128 -12.73 28.13 6.98
N PHE A 129 -11.41 28.15 6.77
CA PHE A 129 -10.67 29.38 6.58
C PHE A 129 -10.46 29.71 5.09
N PRO A 130 -10.83 30.92 4.64
CA PRO A 130 -10.46 31.37 3.30
C PRO A 130 -8.94 31.43 3.15
N PRO A 131 -8.36 30.84 2.08
CA PRO A 131 -6.94 30.98 1.78
C PRO A 131 -6.49 32.45 1.72
N ARG A 132 -7.35 33.34 1.20
CA ARG A 132 -7.14 34.80 1.22
C ARG A 132 -6.86 35.34 2.63
N ARG A 133 -7.62 34.91 3.65
CA ARG A 133 -7.45 35.36 5.03
C ARG A 133 -6.18 34.80 5.67
N LEU A 134 -5.88 33.52 5.44
CA LEU A 134 -4.70 32.84 6.00
C LEU A 134 -3.40 33.51 5.54
N ASP A 135 -3.39 33.95 4.30
CA ASP A 135 -2.22 34.54 3.67
C ASP A 135 -2.28 36.06 3.57
N MET A 136 -3.22 36.76 4.22
CA MET A 136 -3.40 38.23 4.14
C MET A 136 -2.12 39.01 4.54
N CYS A 137 -1.85 40.16 3.90
CA CYS A 137 -0.68 40.99 4.17
C CYS A 137 -0.76 41.72 5.52
N THR A 138 -0.52 41.02 6.64
CA THR A 138 -0.55 41.58 8.01
C THR A 138 0.82 41.66 8.68
N SER A 139 1.90 41.34 7.96
CA SER A 139 3.20 41.11 8.58
C SER A 139 3.75 42.33 9.34
N ASN A 140 3.52 43.55 8.85
CA ASN A 140 3.94 44.75 9.57
C ASN A 140 3.22 44.90 10.93
N LEU A 141 1.92 44.56 11.00
CA LEU A 141 1.13 44.62 12.23
C LEU A 141 1.58 43.57 13.26
N GLU A 142 2.03 42.40 12.78
CA GLU A 142 2.58 41.31 13.60
C GLU A 142 3.88 41.72 14.31
N HIS A 143 4.59 42.71 13.76
CA HIS A 143 5.95 43.09 14.16
C HIS A 143 6.09 44.57 14.55
N LEU A 144 5.02 45.27 14.91
CA LEU A 144 5.10 46.67 15.37
C LEU A 144 6.03 46.82 16.59
N ASP A 145 6.88 47.85 16.56
CA ASP A 145 7.79 48.23 17.64
C ASP A 145 7.06 49.11 18.66
N VAL A 146 6.17 48.51 19.44
CA VAL A 146 5.36 49.24 20.43
C VAL A 146 6.16 49.85 21.57
N ASP A 147 7.39 49.37 21.80
CA ASP A 147 8.25 49.82 22.89
C ASP A 147 9.14 51.00 22.46
N ASN A 148 9.70 50.98 21.25
CA ASN A 148 10.74 51.95 20.84
C ASN A 148 10.32 52.91 19.73
N ALA A 149 9.31 52.58 18.91
CA ALA A 149 8.88 53.47 17.84
C ALA A 149 8.34 54.79 18.42
N LYS A 150 8.85 55.93 17.93
CA LYS A 150 8.40 57.25 18.40
C LYS A 150 6.90 57.45 18.21
N GLY A 151 6.33 56.82 17.17
CA GLY A 151 4.91 56.83 16.89
C GLY A 151 4.05 56.26 18.02
N PHE A 152 4.55 55.32 18.82
CA PHE A 152 3.74 54.62 19.82
C PHE A 152 4.07 54.98 21.27
N LYS A 153 5.01 55.91 21.53
CA LYS A 153 5.44 56.29 22.89
C LYS A 153 4.41 57.06 23.71
N ASP A 154 3.51 57.80 23.05
CA ASP A 154 2.42 58.52 23.71
C ASP A 154 1.14 58.50 22.88
N GLY A 155 0.00 58.72 23.53
CA GLY A 155 -1.32 58.63 22.90
C GLY A 155 -1.55 59.63 21.76
N ASN A 156 -0.90 60.81 21.77
CA ASN A 156 -1.13 61.85 20.77
C ASN A 156 -0.53 61.44 19.42
N THR A 157 0.59 60.72 19.41
CA THR A 157 1.16 60.18 18.17
C THR A 157 0.65 58.78 17.85
N ALA A 158 0.33 57.96 18.86
CA ALA A 158 -0.06 56.56 18.69
C ALA A 158 -1.27 56.39 17.78
N ILE A 159 -2.26 57.28 17.92
CA ILE A 159 -3.47 57.24 17.11
C ILE A 159 -3.22 57.48 15.62
N HIS A 160 -2.30 58.39 15.31
CA HIS A 160 -1.92 58.76 13.95
C HIS A 160 -0.99 57.72 13.33
N SER A 161 0.00 57.25 14.08
CA SER A 161 0.93 56.21 13.63
C SER A 161 0.25 54.87 13.41
N LEU A 162 -0.71 54.48 14.28
CA LEU A 162 -1.52 53.27 14.06
C LEU A 162 -2.32 53.36 12.76
N LEU A 163 -2.95 54.51 12.50
CA LEU A 163 -3.65 54.74 11.24
C LEU A 163 -2.71 54.54 10.04
N GLY A 164 -1.50 55.09 10.11
CA GLY A 164 -0.48 54.93 9.08
C GLY A 164 -0.12 53.47 8.79
N ASP A 165 0.21 52.68 9.82
CA ASP A 165 0.56 51.26 9.64
C ASP A 165 -0.63 50.41 9.16
N VAL A 166 -1.86 50.69 9.60
CA VAL A 166 -3.08 49.99 9.13
C VAL A 166 -3.40 50.35 7.66
N MET A 167 -3.26 51.62 7.28
CA MET A 167 -3.43 52.05 5.88
C MET A 167 -2.35 51.45 4.98
N LEU A 168 -1.11 51.31 5.47
CA LEU A 168 -0.04 50.63 4.76
C LEU A 168 -0.39 49.16 4.49
N THR A 169 -0.84 48.43 5.51
CA THR A 169 -1.35 47.05 5.38
C THR A 169 -2.46 46.96 4.33
N ALA A 170 -3.46 47.83 4.41
CA ALA A 170 -4.60 47.82 3.50
C ALA A 170 -4.19 48.09 2.04
N LYS A 171 -3.31 49.07 1.81
CA LYS A 171 -2.77 49.40 0.48
C LYS A 171 -2.07 48.19 -0.14
N TYR A 172 -1.11 47.60 0.56
CA TYR A 172 -0.31 46.50 0.01
C TYR A 172 -1.08 45.18 -0.07
N GLU A 173 -2.08 44.95 0.79
CA GLU A 173 -3.02 43.84 0.60
C GLU A 173 -3.79 43.99 -0.71
N ALA A 174 -4.33 45.18 -1.00
CA ALA A 174 -5.01 45.44 -2.27
C ALA A 174 -4.08 45.28 -3.49
N GLU A 175 -2.85 45.79 -3.41
CA GLU A 175 -1.83 45.58 -4.46
C GLU A 175 -1.59 44.09 -4.70
N LYS A 176 -1.43 43.30 -3.63
CA LYS A 176 -1.15 41.88 -3.74
C LYS A 176 -2.32 41.09 -4.32
N ILE A 177 -3.55 41.44 -3.93
CA ILE A 177 -4.77 40.88 -4.53
C ILE A 177 -4.75 41.11 -6.04
N ILE A 178 -4.57 42.36 -6.48
CA ILE A 178 -4.59 42.72 -7.91
C ILE A 178 -3.46 42.04 -8.68
N GLU A 179 -2.24 42.01 -8.11
CA GLU A 179 -1.07 41.34 -8.71
C GLU A 179 -1.38 39.87 -8.98
N GLN A 180 -1.90 39.14 -8.00
CA GLN A 180 -2.17 37.71 -8.13
C GLN A 180 -3.29 37.40 -9.12
N TYR A 181 -4.34 38.23 -9.19
CA TYR A 181 -5.37 38.08 -10.22
C TYR A 181 -4.82 38.33 -11.63
N LYS A 182 -3.83 39.22 -11.79
CA LYS A 182 -3.15 39.46 -13.08
C LYS A 182 -2.19 38.33 -13.44
N SER A 183 -1.44 37.79 -12.48
CA SER A 183 -0.44 36.74 -12.74
C SER A 183 -1.04 35.40 -13.16
N GLN A 184 -2.33 35.16 -12.89
CA GLN A 184 -3.05 33.96 -13.35
C GLN A 184 -3.34 33.97 -14.87
N LYS A 185 -2.98 35.04 -15.59
CA LYS A 185 -3.15 35.18 -17.04
C LYS A 185 -1.82 34.98 -17.77
N ASP A 186 -1.51 33.75 -18.18
CA ASP A 186 -0.39 33.47 -19.07
C ASP A 186 -0.56 34.22 -20.41
N GLY A 187 0.16 35.34 -20.59
CA GLY A 187 0.37 35.98 -21.89
C GLY A 187 -0.80 36.77 -22.52
N GLN A 188 -1.93 37.01 -21.84
CA GLN A 188 -3.01 37.88 -22.33
C GLN A 188 -3.03 39.27 -21.66
N SER A 189 -3.45 40.29 -22.43
CA SER A 189 -3.50 41.73 -22.13
C SER A 189 -3.55 42.11 -20.63
N ALA A 190 -2.68 43.04 -20.23
CA ALA A 190 -2.57 43.62 -18.88
C ALA A 190 -3.84 44.38 -18.40
N THR A 191 -4.90 44.41 -19.19
CA THR A 191 -6.14 45.16 -18.90
C THR A 191 -7.20 44.25 -18.27
N LEU A 192 -7.71 44.62 -17.09
CA LEU A 192 -8.77 43.89 -16.38
C LEU A 192 -10.13 44.11 -17.05
N ASN A 193 -10.88 43.05 -17.32
CA ASN A 193 -12.27 43.14 -17.77
C ASN A 193 -13.24 43.42 -16.61
N GLN A 194 -14.51 43.72 -16.92
CA GLN A 194 -15.50 44.10 -15.91
C GLN A 194 -15.75 43.02 -14.86
N LYS A 195 -15.82 41.74 -15.24
CA LYS A 195 -16.05 40.62 -14.32
C LYS A 195 -14.86 40.42 -13.37
N GLU A 196 -13.65 40.60 -13.86
CA GLU A 196 -12.42 40.50 -13.06
C GLU A 196 -12.35 41.64 -12.05
N LYS A 197 -12.67 42.87 -12.46
CA LYS A 197 -12.78 44.02 -11.57
C LYS A 197 -13.78 43.73 -10.44
N GLU A 198 -14.93 43.14 -10.74
CA GLU A 198 -15.91 42.75 -9.73
C GLU A 198 -15.38 41.69 -8.76
N CYS A 199 -14.67 40.67 -9.23
CA CYS A 199 -14.02 39.66 -8.38
C CYS A 199 -12.97 40.30 -7.45
N ILE A 200 -12.10 41.13 -8.01
CA ILE A 200 -11.07 41.87 -7.26
C ILE A 200 -11.72 42.75 -6.19
N CYS A 201 -12.78 43.49 -6.55
CA CYS A 201 -13.50 44.33 -5.60
C CYS A 201 -14.14 43.51 -4.47
N ARG A 202 -14.67 42.30 -4.73
CA ARG A 202 -15.17 41.42 -3.66
C ARG A 202 -14.06 40.94 -2.74
N ALA A 203 -12.91 40.52 -3.28
CA ALA A 203 -11.76 40.12 -2.49
C ALA A 203 -11.19 41.27 -1.64
N MET A 204 -11.15 42.49 -2.20
CA MET A 204 -10.76 43.71 -1.47
C MET A 204 -11.76 44.03 -0.34
N LYS A 205 -13.07 43.95 -0.59
CA LYS A 205 -14.11 44.15 0.43
C LYS A 205 -14.03 43.14 1.56
N ALA A 206 -13.81 41.86 1.23
CA ALA A 206 -13.63 40.81 2.22
C ALA A 206 -12.37 41.04 3.07
N SER A 207 -11.26 41.47 2.46
CA SER A 207 -9.99 41.76 3.17
C SER A 207 -10.08 43.03 4.01
N PHE A 208 -10.76 44.07 3.52
CA PHE A 208 -11.10 45.26 4.30
C PHE A 208 -11.90 44.89 5.57
N ALA A 209 -12.91 44.04 5.40
CA ALA A 209 -13.76 43.59 6.49
C ALA A 209 -13.00 42.70 7.50
N ASP A 210 -12.14 41.80 7.02
CA ASP A 210 -11.29 40.98 7.89
C ASP A 210 -10.25 41.81 8.64
N LEU A 211 -9.61 42.79 7.99
CA LEU A 211 -8.73 43.75 8.67
C LEU A 211 -9.50 44.52 9.76
N GLY A 212 -10.72 44.96 9.47
CA GLY A 212 -11.59 45.58 10.47
C GLY A 212 -11.92 44.65 11.64
N ASP A 213 -12.08 43.34 11.40
CA ASP A 213 -12.33 42.35 12.46
C ASP A 213 -11.10 42.09 13.33
N ILE A 214 -9.91 42.12 12.74
CA ILE A 214 -8.62 42.07 13.46
C ILE A 214 -8.49 43.28 14.38
N ILE A 215 -8.67 44.49 13.84
CA ILE A 215 -8.51 45.73 14.62
C ILE A 215 -9.53 45.82 15.74
N ARG A 216 -10.79 45.46 15.47
CA ARG A 216 -11.88 45.53 16.48
C ARG A 216 -11.87 44.38 17.49
N GLY A 217 -10.97 43.41 17.34
CA GLY A 217 -10.81 42.28 18.28
C GLY A 217 -11.90 41.21 18.18
N ARG A 218 -12.48 41.01 16.99
CA ARG A 218 -13.53 40.00 16.72
C ARG A 218 -13.19 38.99 15.64
N ASP A 219 -11.92 38.94 15.22
CA ASP A 219 -11.42 37.94 14.27
C ASP A 219 -11.44 36.53 14.89
N LEU A 220 -11.87 35.54 14.10
CA LEU A 220 -11.97 34.15 14.54
C LEU A 220 -10.60 33.49 14.74
N TRP A 221 -9.55 33.97 14.06
CA TRP A 221 -8.21 33.38 14.06
C TRP A 221 -7.34 33.90 15.20
N LYS A 222 -7.74 33.70 16.45
CA LYS A 222 -7.12 34.41 17.59
C LYS A 222 -5.96 33.69 18.29
N ASN A 223 -5.78 32.38 18.11
CA ASN A 223 -4.84 31.60 18.94
C ASN A 223 -3.48 31.29 18.30
N ASN A 224 -3.28 31.58 17.01
CA ASN A 224 -1.96 31.47 16.37
C ASN A 224 -1.01 32.59 16.84
N THR A 225 0.29 32.40 16.63
CA THR A 225 1.36 33.28 17.14
C THR A 225 1.26 34.69 16.54
N GLU A 226 1.05 34.79 15.24
CA GLU A 226 0.97 36.04 14.50
C GLU A 226 -0.18 36.91 15.01
N MET A 227 -1.35 36.32 15.19
CA MET A 227 -2.54 37.02 15.66
C MET A 227 -2.45 37.39 17.14
N LYS A 228 -1.82 36.55 17.98
CA LYS A 228 -1.48 36.93 19.36
C LYS A 228 -0.57 38.16 19.39
N ASN A 229 0.44 38.21 18.52
CA ASN A 229 1.33 39.36 18.44
C ASN A 229 0.58 40.64 18.02
N ILE A 230 -0.26 40.56 16.98
CA ILE A 230 -1.11 41.70 16.56
C ILE A 230 -1.99 42.16 17.73
N GLN A 231 -2.69 41.24 18.42
CA GLN A 231 -3.59 41.61 19.51
C GLN A 231 -2.85 42.24 20.70
N ASN A 232 -1.65 41.77 21.03
CA ASN A 232 -0.78 42.34 22.06
C ASN A 232 -0.26 43.72 21.68
N ASN A 233 0.14 43.91 20.41
CA ASN A 233 0.58 45.20 19.90
C ASN A 233 -0.58 46.22 19.96
N LEU A 234 -1.76 45.84 19.45
CA LEU A 234 -2.96 46.68 19.51
C LEU A 234 -3.35 47.01 20.95
N LYS A 235 -3.29 46.04 21.87
CA LYS A 235 -3.54 46.27 23.30
C LYS A 235 -2.65 47.38 23.85
N THR A 236 -1.35 47.32 23.56
CA THR A 236 -0.38 48.32 24.03
C THR A 236 -0.66 49.69 23.45
N ILE A 237 -0.86 49.77 22.14
CA ILE A 237 -1.12 51.02 21.41
C ILE A 237 -2.43 51.67 21.89
N PHE A 238 -3.51 50.90 22.00
CA PHE A 238 -4.80 51.42 22.49
C PHE A 238 -4.77 51.78 23.98
N GLY A 239 -3.92 51.15 24.78
CA GLY A 239 -3.65 51.60 26.16
C GLY A 239 -3.04 53.00 26.19
N ASN A 240 -2.07 53.28 25.31
CA ASN A 240 -1.45 54.61 25.20
C ASN A 240 -2.45 55.66 24.69
N ILE A 241 -3.32 55.30 23.73
CA ILE A 241 -4.41 56.16 23.25
C ILE A 241 -5.42 56.43 24.37
N LYS A 242 -5.82 55.42 25.15
CA LYS A 242 -6.74 55.60 26.28
C LYS A 242 -6.17 56.57 27.32
N GLY A 243 -4.87 56.53 27.57
CA GLY A 243 -4.19 57.38 28.57
C GLY A 243 -4.36 58.89 28.36
N ILE A 244 -4.61 59.35 27.13
CA ILE A 244 -4.81 60.79 26.84
C ILE A 244 -6.30 61.21 26.86
N LEU A 245 -7.25 60.26 26.84
CA LEU A 245 -8.70 60.50 26.84
C LEU A 245 -9.20 60.78 28.27
N THR A 246 -8.69 61.84 28.91
CA THR A 246 -8.80 62.06 30.37
C THR A 246 -10.16 62.52 30.91
N LYS A 247 -11.24 62.54 30.11
CA LYS A 247 -12.57 63.02 30.57
C LYS A 247 -13.82 62.33 29.99
N ASN A 248 -13.70 61.23 29.23
CA ASN A 248 -14.89 60.50 28.77
C ASN A 248 -15.24 59.32 29.70
N ILE A 249 -16.44 59.37 30.30
CA ILE A 249 -16.99 58.32 31.18
C ILE A 249 -17.11 56.98 30.42
N ASP A 250 -17.36 57.00 29.10
CA ASP A 250 -17.60 55.81 28.30
C ASP A 250 -16.35 54.91 28.14
N TYR A 251 -15.14 55.50 28.12
CA TYR A 251 -13.89 54.73 28.01
C TYR A 251 -13.29 54.38 29.37
N ALA A 252 -13.73 55.02 30.46
CA ALA A 252 -13.20 54.75 31.80
C ALA A 252 -13.28 53.25 32.13
N ASN A 253 -14.41 52.63 31.79
CA ASN A 253 -14.71 51.21 32.06
C ASN A 253 -14.33 50.26 30.90
N ASP A 254 -13.74 50.75 29.80
CA ASP A 254 -13.27 49.88 28.71
C ASP A 254 -11.92 49.27 29.11
N GLU A 255 -11.96 48.10 29.72
CA GLU A 255 -10.75 47.38 30.17
C GLU A 255 -10.00 46.74 29.02
N ASP A 256 -8.73 46.41 29.24
CA ASP A 256 -7.91 45.61 28.33
C ASP A 256 -8.71 44.37 27.86
N PRO A 257 -8.94 44.20 26.54
CA PRO A 257 -8.19 44.77 25.42
C PRO A 257 -8.74 46.04 24.74
N TYR A 258 -9.58 46.84 25.38
CA TYR A 258 -10.11 48.13 24.90
C TYR A 258 -11.05 48.00 23.70
N LEU A 259 -11.95 47.01 23.72
CA LEU A 259 -12.76 46.63 22.56
C LEU A 259 -13.78 47.71 22.14
N ILE A 260 -14.21 48.58 23.05
CA ILE A 260 -15.10 49.70 22.71
C ILE A 260 -14.31 50.76 21.95
N LEU A 261 -13.16 51.17 22.49
CA LEU A 261 -12.24 52.13 21.90
C LEU A 261 -11.78 51.70 20.50
N ARG A 262 -11.42 50.41 20.33
CA ARG A 262 -11.01 49.85 19.04
C ARG A 262 -12.12 49.91 17.99
N ARG A 263 -13.37 49.64 18.38
CA ARG A 263 -14.54 49.68 17.49
C ARG A 263 -14.82 51.09 16.99
N GLU A 264 -14.76 52.07 17.87
CA GLU A 264 -15.02 53.47 17.53
C GLU A 264 -13.86 54.10 16.76
N TRP A 265 -12.62 53.74 17.10
CA TRP A 265 -11.45 54.10 16.29
C TRP A 265 -11.58 53.56 14.86
N TRP A 266 -11.93 52.29 14.69
CA TRP A 266 -12.14 51.73 13.35
C TRP A 266 -13.22 52.52 12.61
N GLU A 267 -14.37 52.79 13.24
CA GLU A 267 -15.46 53.52 12.60
C GLU A 267 -15.07 54.93 12.14
N LEU A 268 -14.26 55.65 12.93
CA LEU A 268 -13.80 57.00 12.57
C LEU A 268 -12.71 57.01 11.49
N ASN A 269 -12.05 55.87 11.24
CA ASN A 269 -10.89 55.77 10.36
C ASN A 269 -11.10 54.83 9.16
N ARG A 270 -12.16 54.03 9.11
CA ARG A 270 -12.43 53.01 8.08
C ARG A 270 -12.46 53.59 6.66
N ASP A 271 -12.91 54.84 6.51
CA ASP A 271 -12.88 55.56 5.23
C ASP A 271 -11.45 55.78 4.73
N ASN A 272 -10.52 56.17 5.60
CA ASN A 272 -9.12 56.35 5.26
C ASN A 272 -8.46 55.01 4.88
N VAL A 273 -8.79 53.94 5.61
CA VAL A 273 -8.30 52.58 5.34
C VAL A 273 -8.79 52.09 3.96
N TRP A 274 -10.07 52.31 3.64
CA TRP A 274 -10.60 51.96 2.32
C TRP A 274 -9.97 52.80 1.20
N GLN A 275 -9.75 54.10 1.42
CA GLN A 275 -9.02 54.94 0.46
C GLN A 275 -7.62 54.40 0.19
N ALA A 276 -6.92 53.89 1.21
CA ALA A 276 -5.62 53.26 1.04
C ALA A 276 -5.67 52.00 0.13
N MET A 277 -6.69 51.15 0.30
CA MET A 277 -6.91 50.02 -0.63
C MET A 277 -7.18 50.49 -2.06
N MET A 278 -7.90 51.61 -2.24
CA MET A 278 -8.23 52.14 -3.57
C MET A 278 -7.04 52.82 -4.28
N CYS A 279 -6.00 53.25 -3.55
CA CYS A 279 -4.76 53.75 -4.13
C CYS A 279 -4.08 52.71 -5.03
N ALA A 280 -4.01 51.46 -4.56
CA ALA A 280 -3.51 50.32 -5.33
C ALA A 280 -4.29 50.11 -6.63
N GLY A 281 -5.63 50.19 -6.55
CA GLY A 281 -6.52 50.04 -7.69
C GLY A 281 -6.25 51.05 -8.80
N LYS A 282 -6.05 52.33 -8.46
CA LYS A 282 -5.76 53.39 -9.44
C LYS A 282 -4.49 53.13 -10.25
N ASN A 283 -3.40 52.76 -9.57
CA ASN A 283 -2.10 52.49 -10.19
C ASN A 283 -2.12 51.26 -11.11
N LEU A 284 -3.11 50.38 -10.94
CA LEU A 284 -3.20 49.10 -11.64
C LEU A 284 -4.40 48.99 -12.60
N GLY A 285 -5.09 50.11 -12.89
CA GLY A 285 -6.12 50.20 -13.95
C GLY A 285 -7.58 50.10 -13.48
N MET A 286 -7.84 50.14 -12.17
CA MET A 286 -9.20 50.21 -11.61
C MET A 286 -9.62 51.67 -11.37
N ARG A 287 -10.86 52.01 -11.71
CA ARG A 287 -11.46 53.32 -11.44
C ARG A 287 -12.20 53.29 -10.10
N SER A 288 -12.33 54.43 -9.43
CA SER A 288 -13.10 54.55 -8.17
C SER A 288 -14.56 54.10 -8.28
N GLY A 289 -15.13 54.08 -9.50
CA GLY A 289 -16.47 53.54 -9.75
C GLY A 289 -16.56 52.01 -9.78
N ASP A 290 -15.44 51.31 -10.00
CA ASP A 290 -15.43 49.87 -10.28
C ASP A 290 -15.79 49.01 -9.06
N CYS A 291 -15.55 49.52 -7.84
CA CYS A 291 -15.89 48.83 -6.59
C CYS A 291 -17.15 49.35 -5.87
N ARG A 292 -17.96 50.20 -6.53
CA ARG A 292 -19.19 50.77 -5.93
C ARG A 292 -20.20 49.70 -5.51
N SER A 293 -20.92 49.97 -4.42
CA SER A 293 -22.11 49.22 -4.01
C SER A 293 -23.32 49.71 -4.82
N ASN A 294 -23.98 48.82 -5.56
CA ASN A 294 -25.10 49.15 -6.46
C ASN A 294 -26.46 49.42 -5.76
N ASP A 295 -26.51 49.87 -4.50
CA ASP A 295 -27.81 50.23 -3.88
C ASP A 295 -28.22 51.66 -4.26
N SER A 296 -28.76 51.79 -5.47
CA SER A 296 -29.26 53.05 -6.04
C SER A 296 -30.68 53.38 -5.55
N SER A 297 -30.94 53.27 -4.25
CA SER A 297 -32.26 53.55 -3.68
C SER A 297 -32.27 54.57 -2.54
N ARG A 298 -31.48 55.66 -2.62
CA ARG A 298 -31.84 56.94 -1.95
C ARG A 298 -31.03 58.16 -2.45
N SER A 299 -31.81 59.09 -3.01
CA SER A 299 -31.66 60.55 -2.99
C SER A 299 -30.52 61.24 -3.77
N ARG A 300 -30.94 62.22 -4.56
CA ARG A 300 -30.13 63.22 -5.25
C ARG A 300 -29.39 64.09 -4.23
N SER A 301 -28.13 63.76 -3.97
CA SER A 301 -27.12 64.71 -3.52
C SER A 301 -25.77 64.23 -4.03
N ARG A 302 -24.86 65.16 -4.37
CA ARG A 302 -23.54 64.84 -4.95
C ARG A 302 -22.69 64.07 -3.93
N VAL A 303 -22.79 62.74 -3.92
CA VAL A 303 -21.95 61.86 -3.08
C VAL A 303 -20.59 61.68 -3.75
N SER A 304 -19.54 62.04 -3.00
CA SER A 304 -18.13 61.99 -3.37
C SER A 304 -17.64 60.56 -3.67
N LEU A 305 -16.52 60.48 -4.40
CA LEU A 305 -15.90 59.31 -5.06
C LEU A 305 -15.36 58.20 -4.12
N THR A 306 -15.95 57.99 -2.93
CA THR A 306 -15.30 57.31 -1.79
C THR A 306 -16.25 56.49 -0.88
N THR A 307 -17.31 55.86 -1.39
CA THR A 307 -18.24 55.12 -0.50
C THR A 307 -17.60 53.84 0.04
N THR A 308 -17.23 53.86 1.31
CA THR A 308 -16.65 52.72 2.04
C THR A 308 -17.64 51.56 2.12
N PRO A 309 -17.24 50.30 1.83
CA PRO A 309 -18.14 49.15 1.82
C PRO A 309 -18.69 48.84 3.21
N PHE A 310 -19.94 48.43 3.33
CA PHE A 310 -20.53 48.00 4.61
C PHE A 310 -20.17 46.55 4.99
N ASP A 311 -19.39 45.85 4.17
CA ASP A 311 -18.98 44.46 4.38
C ASP A 311 -18.31 44.25 5.75
N ASP A 312 -17.58 45.23 6.28
CA ASP A 312 -17.01 45.21 7.62
C ASP A 312 -18.06 45.23 8.75
N TYR A 313 -19.36 45.34 8.45
CA TYR A 313 -20.45 45.18 9.41
C TYR A 313 -21.26 43.89 9.20
N ILE A 314 -20.96 43.09 8.17
CA ILE A 314 -21.47 41.72 8.04
C ILE A 314 -20.59 40.79 8.89
N PRO A 315 -21.11 39.87 9.71
CA PRO A 315 -20.30 38.95 10.50
C PRO A 315 -19.33 38.11 9.66
N GLN A 316 -18.10 37.91 10.16
CA GLN A 316 -17.01 37.22 9.45
C GLN A 316 -17.42 35.86 8.89
N ARG A 317 -18.06 35.03 9.72
CA ARG A 317 -18.53 33.69 9.35
C ARG A 317 -19.50 33.70 8.14
N LEU A 318 -20.35 34.72 8.04
CA LEU A 318 -21.29 34.86 6.93
C LEU A 318 -20.60 35.33 5.64
N ARG A 319 -19.59 36.20 5.75
CA ARG A 319 -18.76 36.60 4.59
C ARG A 319 -17.98 35.42 4.05
N TRP A 320 -17.34 34.65 4.93
CA TRP A 320 -16.60 33.45 4.53
C TRP A 320 -17.51 32.39 3.90
N LEU A 321 -18.75 32.23 4.38
CA LEU A 321 -19.74 31.34 3.74
C LEU A 321 -20.04 31.76 2.29
N THR A 322 -20.24 33.05 2.04
CA THR A 322 -20.49 33.55 0.67
C THR A 322 -19.26 33.45 -0.23
N GLU A 323 -18.06 33.68 0.34
CA GLU A 323 -16.79 33.52 -0.37
C GLU A 323 -16.57 32.04 -0.72
N TRP A 324 -16.76 31.12 0.23
CA TRP A 324 -16.66 29.68 0.03
C TRP A 324 -17.61 29.19 -1.08
N ALA A 325 -18.87 29.65 -1.08
CA ALA A 325 -19.84 29.29 -2.11
C ALA A 325 -19.43 29.78 -3.51
N GLU A 326 -18.83 30.98 -3.60
CA GLU A 326 -18.27 31.49 -4.87
C GLU A 326 -17.12 30.60 -5.36
N TRP A 327 -16.21 30.18 -4.47
CA TRP A 327 -15.09 29.30 -4.81
C TRP A 327 -15.52 27.88 -5.21
N PHE A 328 -16.46 27.30 -4.46
CA PHE A 328 -17.09 26.04 -4.83
C PHE A 328 -17.69 26.14 -6.24
N CYS A 329 -18.47 27.18 -6.52
CA CYS A 329 -19.10 27.32 -7.82
C CYS A 329 -18.12 27.50 -8.97
N LYS A 330 -16.98 28.19 -8.76
CA LYS A 330 -15.92 28.28 -9.77
C LYS A 330 -15.32 26.92 -10.08
N ALA A 331 -15.05 26.12 -9.05
CA ALA A 331 -14.51 24.77 -9.21
C ALA A 331 -15.54 23.81 -9.82
N GLN A 332 -16.79 23.88 -9.35
CA GLN A 332 -17.92 23.10 -9.85
C GLN A 332 -18.14 23.38 -11.32
N LYS A 333 -18.09 24.64 -11.73
CA LYS A 333 -18.24 25.03 -13.13
C LYS A 333 -17.15 24.40 -14.01
N ASP A 334 -15.89 24.48 -13.62
CA ASP A 334 -14.77 23.85 -14.38
C ASP A 334 -14.97 22.33 -14.54
N LYS A 335 -15.35 21.64 -13.44
CA LYS A 335 -15.67 20.21 -13.49
C LYS A 335 -16.88 19.92 -14.37
N TYR A 336 -17.93 20.75 -14.28
CA TYR A 336 -19.15 20.60 -15.07
C TYR A 336 -18.90 20.82 -16.56
N GLU A 337 -18.11 21.84 -16.94
CA GLU A 337 -17.70 22.09 -18.33
C GLU A 337 -16.89 20.90 -18.88
N GLY A 338 -16.06 20.27 -18.03
CA GLY A 338 -15.39 19.02 -18.36
C GLY A 338 -16.36 17.88 -18.68
N VAL A 339 -17.39 17.68 -17.85
CA VAL A 339 -18.45 16.68 -18.11
C VAL A 339 -19.21 17.03 -19.39
N LYS A 340 -19.68 18.27 -19.53
CA LYS A 340 -20.41 18.76 -20.70
C LYS A 340 -19.64 18.48 -21.99
N THR A 341 -18.36 18.85 -22.03
CA THR A 341 -17.50 18.65 -23.21
C THR A 341 -17.36 17.17 -23.56
N ALA A 342 -17.13 16.31 -22.57
CA ALA A 342 -16.92 14.87 -22.80
C ALA A 342 -18.22 14.09 -23.06
N CYS A 343 -19.35 14.53 -22.50
CA CYS A 343 -20.61 13.79 -22.47
C CYS A 343 -21.66 14.23 -23.49
N GLU A 344 -21.43 15.33 -24.23
CA GLU A 344 -22.41 15.88 -25.18
C GLU A 344 -22.91 14.83 -26.18
N THR A 345 -21.99 14.04 -26.75
CA THR A 345 -22.32 12.99 -27.72
C THR A 345 -22.97 11.75 -27.10
N CYS A 346 -22.86 11.59 -25.78
CA CYS A 346 -23.40 10.47 -25.01
C CYS A 346 -24.84 10.74 -24.53
N LYS A 347 -25.21 12.02 -24.38
CA LYS A 347 -26.51 12.49 -23.88
C LYS A 347 -27.71 11.97 -24.69
N SER A 348 -27.59 11.89 -26.03
CA SER A 348 -28.67 11.48 -26.94
C SER A 348 -28.78 9.97 -27.16
N LYS A 349 -27.77 9.19 -26.75
CA LYS A 349 -27.66 7.74 -27.02
C LYS A 349 -27.84 6.86 -25.79
N SER A 350 -27.90 7.47 -24.60
CA SER A 350 -27.81 6.73 -23.33
C SER A 350 -29.13 6.77 -22.57
N LYS A 351 -29.72 5.60 -22.29
CA LYS A 351 -30.69 5.44 -21.19
C LYS A 351 -29.95 4.90 -19.95
N PRO A 352 -30.40 5.23 -18.72
CA PRO A 352 -29.83 4.66 -17.50
C PRO A 352 -29.82 3.13 -17.56
N GLY A 353 -28.66 2.49 -17.38
CA GLY A 353 -28.50 1.04 -17.45
C GLY A 353 -28.35 0.42 -18.85
N GLU A 354 -28.29 1.23 -19.92
CA GLU A 354 -27.93 0.78 -21.27
C GLU A 354 -26.42 0.94 -21.54
N ILE A 355 -25.92 0.19 -22.52
CA ILE A 355 -24.51 0.23 -22.96
C ILE A 355 -24.28 1.50 -23.78
N CYS A 356 -23.36 2.36 -23.34
CA CYS A 356 -23.01 3.58 -24.07
C CYS A 356 -21.68 3.43 -24.80
N ASP A 357 -21.76 3.22 -26.11
CA ASP A 357 -20.58 3.11 -26.97
C ASP A 357 -19.85 4.46 -27.09
N LYS A 358 -18.53 4.44 -26.90
CA LYS A 358 -17.61 5.60 -26.99
C LYS A 358 -17.85 6.71 -25.95
N CYS A 359 -18.16 6.34 -24.71
CA CYS A 359 -18.40 7.29 -23.60
C CYS A 359 -17.35 7.22 -22.47
N ASP A 360 -16.19 6.59 -22.70
CA ASP A 360 -15.18 6.39 -21.66
C ASP A 360 -14.67 7.70 -21.04
N ASP A 361 -14.39 8.72 -21.87
CA ASP A 361 -13.97 10.04 -21.38
C ASP A 361 -15.11 10.73 -20.62
N CYS A 362 -16.35 10.60 -21.10
CA CYS A 362 -17.53 11.07 -20.39
C CYS A 362 -17.63 10.46 -18.99
N LEU A 363 -17.52 9.13 -18.88
CA LEU A 363 -17.60 8.43 -17.60
C LEU A 363 -16.46 8.80 -16.65
N LYS A 364 -15.24 8.98 -17.18
CA LYS A 364 -14.11 9.48 -16.40
C LYS A 364 -14.40 10.87 -15.84
N LYS A 365 -14.87 11.80 -16.67
CA LYS A 365 -15.25 13.16 -16.24
C LYS A 365 -16.42 13.17 -15.26
N CYS A 366 -17.40 12.29 -15.44
CA CYS A 366 -18.49 12.09 -14.48
C CYS A 366 -17.96 11.63 -13.11
N LYS A 367 -17.02 10.67 -13.09
CA LYS A 367 -16.40 10.19 -11.84
C LYS A 367 -15.56 11.28 -11.16
N ASP A 368 -14.82 12.07 -11.94
CA ASP A 368 -14.07 13.23 -11.43
C ASP A 368 -15.04 14.26 -10.79
N TYR A 369 -16.17 14.52 -11.45
CA TYR A 369 -17.22 15.40 -10.93
C TYR A 369 -17.88 14.87 -9.65
N GLN A 370 -18.26 13.60 -9.63
CA GLN A 370 -18.85 12.94 -8.46
C GLN A 370 -17.92 13.00 -7.24
N THR A 371 -16.64 12.71 -7.45
CA THR A 371 -15.62 12.77 -6.40
C THR A 371 -15.49 14.20 -5.86
N PHE A 372 -15.36 15.17 -6.76
CA PHE A 372 -15.32 16.59 -6.41
C PHE A 372 -16.55 17.02 -5.59
N VAL A 373 -17.76 16.69 -6.03
CA VAL A 373 -19.00 17.06 -5.33
C VAL A 373 -19.07 16.40 -3.95
N ASN A 374 -18.75 15.12 -3.83
CA ASN A 374 -18.78 14.40 -2.56
C ASN A 374 -17.82 14.99 -1.52
N ASP A 375 -16.62 15.40 -1.95
CA ASP A 375 -15.65 16.03 -1.08
C ASP A 375 -16.16 17.38 -0.55
N TRP A 376 -16.63 18.26 -1.45
CA TRP A 376 -17.13 19.59 -1.08
C TRP A 376 -18.47 19.54 -0.34
N LYS A 377 -19.26 18.48 -0.56
CA LYS A 377 -20.51 18.27 0.17
C LYS A 377 -20.29 18.09 1.67
N GLN A 378 -19.18 17.47 2.07
CA GLN A 378 -18.84 17.34 3.50
C GLN A 378 -18.60 18.70 4.15
N ASP A 379 -17.88 19.60 3.45
CA ASP A 379 -17.66 20.97 3.89
C ASP A 379 -18.96 21.78 3.95
N TRP A 380 -19.83 21.58 2.96
CA TRP A 380 -21.16 22.19 2.92
C TRP A 380 -22.03 21.76 4.10
N ASP A 381 -22.16 20.46 4.33
CA ASP A 381 -23.06 19.91 5.34
C ASP A 381 -22.66 20.41 6.75
N LYS A 382 -21.35 20.52 7.03
CA LYS A 382 -20.83 21.16 8.26
C LYS A 382 -21.19 22.64 8.37
N GLN A 383 -20.91 23.44 7.35
CA GLN A 383 -21.19 24.88 7.37
C GLN A 383 -22.69 25.18 7.43
N LYS A 384 -23.50 24.39 6.73
CA LYS A 384 -24.95 24.45 6.73
C LYS A 384 -25.48 24.23 8.15
N GLN A 385 -25.05 23.16 8.81
CA GLN A 385 -25.45 22.87 10.19
C GLN A 385 -25.10 24.02 11.13
N GLN A 386 -23.86 24.53 11.06
CA GLN A 386 -23.42 25.63 11.91
C GLN A 386 -24.25 26.90 11.71
N TYR A 387 -24.53 27.27 10.46
CA TYR A 387 -25.39 28.43 10.15
C TYR A 387 -26.78 28.27 10.77
N GLU A 388 -27.41 27.11 10.58
CA GLU A 388 -28.76 26.83 11.09
C GLU A 388 -28.79 26.88 12.62
N GLU A 389 -27.77 26.35 13.29
CA GLU A 389 -27.65 26.45 14.75
C GLU A 389 -27.53 27.91 15.23
N PHE A 390 -26.69 28.73 14.59
CA PHE A 390 -26.54 30.14 14.97
C PHE A 390 -27.80 30.95 14.69
N TYR A 391 -28.46 30.69 13.56
CA TYR A 391 -29.71 31.35 13.20
C TYR A 391 -30.79 31.06 14.24
N THR A 392 -31.03 29.78 14.55
CA THR A 392 -32.00 29.33 15.56
C THR A 392 -31.70 29.94 16.94
N LYS A 393 -30.45 29.85 17.41
CA LYS A 393 -30.02 30.44 18.69
C LYS A 393 -30.25 31.95 18.77
N ALA A 394 -30.05 32.66 17.65
CA ALA A 394 -30.27 34.11 17.58
C ALA A 394 -31.76 34.50 17.56
N THR A 395 -32.64 33.63 17.06
CA THR A 395 -34.07 33.95 16.83
C THR A 395 -35.05 33.40 17.87
N GLU A 396 -34.74 32.31 18.57
CA GLU A 396 -35.67 31.66 19.52
C GLU A 396 -35.71 32.30 20.91
N ASN A 397 -34.70 33.10 21.29
CA ASN A 397 -34.64 33.70 22.63
C ASN A 397 -35.52 34.97 22.73
N SER A 398 -36.70 34.80 23.31
CA SER A 398 -37.67 35.83 23.70
C SER A 398 -37.02 37.02 24.43
N GLY A 399 -36.72 38.09 23.71
CA GLY A 399 -36.48 39.43 24.30
C GLY A 399 -35.15 39.70 25.02
N LYS A 400 -34.28 38.72 25.31
CA LYS A 400 -32.94 38.97 25.89
C LYS A 400 -31.83 38.71 24.87
N THR A 401 -31.03 39.74 24.57
CA THR A 401 -29.74 39.60 23.88
C THR A 401 -28.86 38.69 24.74
N THR A 402 -28.48 37.52 24.24
CA THR A 402 -27.58 36.62 24.98
C THR A 402 -26.19 37.25 25.03
N THR A 403 -25.69 37.57 26.22
CA THR A 403 -24.28 37.95 26.47
C THR A 403 -23.35 36.73 26.53
N ALA A 404 -23.88 35.53 26.31
CA ALA A 404 -23.13 34.29 26.32
C ALA A 404 -22.35 34.09 25.00
N GLY A 405 -21.08 33.69 25.11
CA GLY A 405 -20.16 33.48 23.97
C GLY A 405 -19.16 34.62 23.79
N ASP A 406 -18.19 34.44 22.89
CA ASP A 406 -17.21 35.48 22.60
C ASP A 406 -17.79 36.64 21.78
N LEU A 407 -17.02 37.72 21.62
CA LEU A 407 -17.47 38.94 20.94
C LEU A 407 -17.93 38.68 19.50
N ASN A 408 -17.34 37.70 18.82
CA ASN A 408 -17.73 37.31 17.47
C ASN A 408 -19.13 36.68 17.46
N THR A 409 -19.36 35.69 18.33
CA THR A 409 -20.68 35.05 18.47
C THR A 409 -21.76 36.06 18.89
N GLN A 410 -21.46 36.96 19.82
CA GLN A 410 -22.40 38.00 20.24
C GLN A 410 -22.80 38.91 19.07
N TYR A 411 -21.82 39.34 18.26
CA TYR A 411 -22.09 40.18 17.09
C TYR A 411 -22.86 39.42 15.99
N LEU A 412 -22.51 38.15 15.73
CA LEU A 412 -23.24 37.29 14.80
C LEU A 412 -24.71 37.15 15.21
N ASN A 413 -24.97 36.89 16.50
CA ASN A 413 -26.33 36.77 17.02
C ASN A 413 -27.11 38.09 16.90
N LYS A 414 -26.48 39.24 17.23
CA LYS A 414 -27.09 40.56 17.01
C LYS A 414 -27.49 40.73 15.54
N PHE A 415 -26.57 40.44 14.63
CA PHE A 415 -26.78 40.60 13.19
C PHE A 415 -27.91 39.70 12.66
N LEU A 416 -27.89 38.41 13.00
CA LEU A 416 -28.91 37.45 12.56
C LEU A 416 -30.30 37.79 13.12
N LYS A 417 -30.36 38.27 14.37
CA LYS A 417 -31.61 38.74 14.97
C LYS A 417 -32.18 39.96 14.25
N GLU A 418 -31.36 40.96 13.93
CA GLU A 418 -31.79 42.11 13.13
C GLU A 418 -32.22 41.69 11.72
N LEU A 419 -31.45 40.79 11.10
CA LEU A 419 -31.79 40.24 9.79
C LEU A 419 -33.14 39.52 9.80
N GLN A 420 -33.43 38.71 10.81
CA GLN A 420 -34.72 38.04 10.96
C GLN A 420 -35.85 39.03 11.28
N SER A 421 -35.63 39.97 12.20
CA SER A 421 -36.65 40.92 12.64
C SER A 421 -37.12 41.81 11.49
N ARG A 422 -36.19 42.24 10.62
CA ARG A 422 -36.47 43.04 9.43
C ARG A 422 -37.06 42.25 8.26
N ASN A 423 -37.06 40.92 8.36
CA ASN A 423 -37.63 39.99 7.39
C ASN A 423 -38.74 39.11 8.02
N THR A 424 -39.46 39.63 9.02
CA THR A 424 -40.54 38.92 9.70
C THR A 424 -41.57 38.38 8.70
N GLY A 425 -41.88 37.08 8.79
CA GLY A 425 -42.80 36.40 7.87
C GLY A 425 -42.16 35.87 6.57
N ASN A 426 -40.84 35.97 6.43
CA ASN A 426 -40.07 35.40 5.32
C ASN A 426 -38.99 34.44 5.84
N THR A 427 -38.87 33.26 5.23
CA THR A 427 -37.93 32.20 5.63
C THR A 427 -36.63 32.15 4.81
N THR A 428 -36.38 33.11 3.92
CA THR A 428 -35.20 33.12 3.03
C THR A 428 -33.90 32.93 3.81
N TYR A 429 -33.70 33.64 4.92
CA TYR A 429 -32.48 33.53 5.72
C TYR A 429 -32.52 32.45 6.79
N SER A 430 -33.61 31.67 6.92
CA SER A 430 -33.65 30.60 7.93
C SER A 430 -32.82 29.38 7.57
N SER A 431 -32.21 29.36 6.37
CA SER A 431 -31.31 28.29 5.93
C SER A 431 -30.04 28.88 5.32
N ALA A 432 -28.94 28.11 5.40
CA ALA A 432 -27.67 28.50 4.80
C ALA A 432 -27.78 28.64 3.27
N GLY A 433 -28.54 27.75 2.63
CA GLY A 433 -28.79 27.78 1.20
C GLY A 433 -29.51 29.07 0.79
N GLY A 434 -30.54 29.47 1.52
CA GLY A 434 -31.27 30.70 1.23
C GLY A 434 -30.44 31.96 1.49
N TYR A 435 -29.53 31.94 2.48
CA TYR A 435 -28.52 32.99 2.66
C TYR A 435 -27.59 33.10 1.44
N ILE A 436 -27.03 31.98 0.96
CA ILE A 436 -26.15 31.95 -0.22
C ILE A 436 -26.90 32.43 -1.47
N ASP A 437 -28.08 31.91 -1.75
CA ASP A 437 -28.85 32.27 -2.95
C ASP A 437 -29.20 33.77 -2.98
N LYS A 438 -29.35 34.38 -1.80
CA LYS A 438 -29.68 35.80 -1.68
C LYS A 438 -28.46 36.72 -1.69
N GLU A 439 -27.38 36.33 -1.01
CA GLU A 439 -26.23 37.20 -0.73
C GLU A 439 -24.98 36.85 -1.56
N ALA A 440 -24.79 35.59 -1.96
CA ALA A 440 -23.61 35.17 -2.70
C ALA A 440 -23.75 35.41 -4.21
N LYS A 441 -22.62 35.74 -4.85
CA LYS A 441 -22.50 35.76 -6.31
C LYS A 441 -21.95 34.42 -6.79
N THR A 442 -22.87 33.47 -7.00
CA THR A 442 -22.55 32.11 -7.45
C THR A 442 -22.61 31.99 -8.98
N ASP A 443 -21.52 31.46 -9.55
CA ASP A 443 -21.33 31.19 -10.97
C ASP A 443 -21.38 29.68 -11.30
N CYS A 444 -22.05 28.88 -10.45
CA CYS A 444 -22.25 27.45 -10.69
C CYS A 444 -22.94 27.23 -12.05
N GLU A 445 -22.63 26.13 -12.73
CA GLU A 445 -23.23 25.77 -14.02
C GLU A 445 -24.02 24.46 -13.89
N GLY A 446 -25.24 24.44 -14.43
CA GLY A 446 -26.17 23.30 -14.40
C GLY A 446 -26.78 23.00 -13.02
N GLN A 447 -25.95 22.85 -12.00
CA GLN A 447 -26.35 22.60 -10.60
C GLN A 447 -26.16 23.87 -9.77
N THR A 448 -27.20 24.69 -9.68
CA THR A 448 -27.10 26.08 -9.19
C THR A 448 -27.80 26.36 -7.86
N GLU A 449 -28.60 25.42 -7.33
CA GLU A 449 -29.46 25.63 -6.16
C GLU A 449 -28.86 25.03 -4.87
N PHE A 450 -28.79 25.80 -3.78
CA PHE A 450 -28.21 25.33 -2.51
C PHE A 450 -29.23 24.85 -1.47
N CYS A 451 -30.52 25.10 -1.69
CA CYS A 451 -31.54 25.00 -0.65
C CYS A 451 -32.27 23.66 -0.61
N ASN A 452 -32.68 23.15 -1.77
CA ASN A 452 -33.49 21.94 -1.87
C ASN A 452 -32.66 20.78 -2.43
N ASN A 453 -32.35 19.79 -1.57
CA ASN A 453 -31.63 18.58 -1.97
C ASN A 453 -32.44 17.64 -2.88
N THR A 454 -33.75 17.85 -3.01
CA THR A 454 -34.59 17.11 -3.98
C THR A 454 -34.66 17.79 -5.34
N SER A 455 -34.11 19.00 -5.47
CA SER A 455 -34.04 19.71 -6.75
C SER A 455 -33.13 18.97 -7.71
N THR A 456 -33.56 18.88 -8.96
CA THR A 456 -32.72 18.38 -10.05
C THR A 456 -31.49 19.26 -10.27
N THR A 457 -31.55 20.54 -9.88
CA THR A 457 -30.44 21.49 -10.03
C THR A 457 -29.68 21.73 -8.72
N TYR A 458 -29.81 20.83 -7.74
CA TYR A 458 -29.11 20.95 -6.48
C TYR A 458 -27.58 20.96 -6.66
N ALA A 459 -26.92 21.95 -6.07
CA ALA A 459 -25.49 22.25 -6.21
C ALA A 459 -24.61 21.02 -5.89
N PHE A 460 -25.02 20.20 -4.92
CA PHE A 460 -24.28 19.01 -4.47
C PHE A 460 -24.88 17.68 -4.94
N SER A 461 -25.63 17.67 -6.04
CA SER A 461 -26.00 16.42 -6.71
C SER A 461 -24.77 15.75 -7.30
N THR A 462 -24.62 14.45 -7.07
CA THR A 462 -23.47 13.66 -7.54
C THR A 462 -23.42 13.57 -9.06
N ASP A 463 -24.59 13.50 -9.70
CA ASP A 463 -24.70 13.42 -11.15
C ASP A 463 -25.23 14.75 -11.72
N PRO A 464 -24.50 15.38 -12.65
CA PRO A 464 -24.97 16.52 -13.41
C PRO A 464 -26.32 16.22 -14.05
N HIS A 465 -27.40 16.89 -13.64
CA HIS A 465 -28.75 16.53 -14.08
C HIS A 465 -28.90 16.40 -15.60
N GLU A 466 -28.35 17.34 -16.38
CA GLU A 466 -28.41 17.28 -17.85
C GLU A 466 -27.64 16.11 -18.48
N TYR A 467 -26.63 15.58 -17.79
CA TYR A 467 -25.80 14.46 -18.25
C TYR A 467 -26.00 13.20 -17.41
N SER A 468 -27.01 13.17 -16.52
CA SER A 468 -27.16 12.08 -15.55
C SER A 468 -27.36 10.73 -16.23
N SER A 469 -28.00 10.69 -17.41
CA SER A 469 -28.14 9.45 -18.19
C SER A 469 -26.81 8.98 -18.77
N ALA A 470 -25.96 9.90 -19.24
CA ALA A 470 -24.62 9.62 -19.75
C ALA A 470 -23.65 9.24 -18.62
N CYS A 471 -23.77 9.84 -17.43
CA CYS A 471 -22.96 9.46 -16.27
C CYS A 471 -23.38 8.11 -15.64
N LYS A 472 -24.60 7.62 -15.95
CA LYS A 472 -25.17 6.36 -15.45
C LYS A 472 -25.22 5.24 -16.50
N CYS A 473 -24.65 5.48 -17.67
CA CYS A 473 -24.54 4.44 -18.68
C CYS A 473 -23.33 3.55 -18.38
N THR A 474 -23.36 2.31 -18.85
CA THR A 474 -22.25 1.38 -18.64
C THR A 474 -21.44 1.29 -19.93
N PRO A 475 -20.11 1.50 -19.93
CA PRO A 475 -19.32 1.42 -21.15
C PRO A 475 -19.33 -0.03 -21.64
N PRO A 476 -19.30 -0.30 -22.96
CA PRO A 476 -19.23 -1.68 -23.45
C PRO A 476 -18.00 -2.36 -22.85
N VAL A 477 -18.14 -3.63 -22.44
CA VAL A 477 -16.97 -4.43 -22.04
C VAL A 477 -15.98 -4.42 -23.19
N LYS A 478 -14.84 -3.76 -22.97
CA LYS A 478 -13.80 -3.61 -23.98
C LYS A 478 -13.33 -5.00 -24.39
N LYS A 479 -13.37 -5.29 -25.70
CA LYS A 479 -12.79 -6.52 -26.23
C LYS A 479 -11.30 -6.56 -25.85
N PRO A 480 -10.80 -7.68 -25.32
CA PRO A 480 -9.41 -7.77 -24.86
C PRO A 480 -8.45 -7.57 -26.04
N ASP A 481 -7.36 -6.86 -25.78
CA ASP A 481 -6.28 -6.71 -26.75
C ASP A 481 -5.56 -8.05 -26.90
N CYS A 482 -5.17 -8.38 -28.14
CA CYS A 482 -4.46 -9.63 -28.43
C CYS A 482 -3.10 -9.65 -27.73
N VAL A 483 -2.84 -10.67 -26.91
CA VAL A 483 -1.56 -10.79 -26.19
C VAL A 483 -0.50 -11.54 -27.00
N GLY A 484 -0.89 -12.05 -28.17
CA GLY A 484 -0.06 -12.80 -29.09
C GLY A 484 0.14 -14.25 -28.65
N HIS A 485 -0.83 -14.85 -27.95
CA HIS A 485 -0.76 -16.22 -27.41
C HIS A 485 -2.14 -16.87 -27.47
N LYS A 486 -2.37 -17.83 -28.39
CA LYS A 486 -3.74 -18.29 -28.71
C LYS A 486 -4.50 -18.87 -27.51
N ILE A 487 -3.83 -19.58 -26.61
CA ILE A 487 -4.44 -20.12 -25.37
C ILE A 487 -4.92 -18.98 -24.45
N LEU A 488 -4.07 -17.98 -24.19
CA LEU A 488 -4.44 -16.83 -23.36
C LEU A 488 -5.49 -15.99 -24.09
N ASP A 489 -5.33 -15.73 -25.38
CA ASP A 489 -6.30 -15.02 -26.21
C ASP A 489 -7.69 -15.69 -26.16
N ALA A 490 -7.77 -17.02 -26.21
CA ALA A 490 -9.02 -17.76 -26.03
C ALA A 490 -9.60 -17.58 -24.62
N ALA A 491 -8.78 -17.64 -23.58
CA ALA A 491 -9.21 -17.41 -22.19
C ALA A 491 -9.71 -15.98 -21.96
N HIS A 492 -8.98 -14.98 -22.47
CA HIS A 492 -9.36 -13.57 -22.46
C HIS A 492 -10.72 -13.35 -23.15
N MET A 493 -10.97 -14.00 -24.29
CA MET A 493 -12.27 -13.90 -24.97
C MET A 493 -13.40 -14.54 -24.18
N ARG A 494 -13.17 -15.70 -23.55
CA ARG A 494 -14.21 -16.33 -22.70
C ARG A 494 -14.53 -15.47 -21.48
N HIS A 495 -13.52 -14.86 -20.87
CA HIS A 495 -13.72 -13.88 -19.81
C HIS A 495 -14.51 -12.66 -20.29
N HIS A 496 -14.15 -12.11 -21.47
CA HIS A 496 -14.86 -11.01 -22.11
C HIS A 496 -16.34 -11.32 -22.37
N GLU A 497 -16.62 -12.51 -22.91
CA GLU A 497 -17.99 -12.98 -23.15
C GLU A 497 -18.78 -13.05 -21.84
N ALA A 498 -18.19 -13.64 -20.78
CA ALA A 498 -18.84 -13.70 -19.47
C ALA A 498 -19.11 -12.31 -18.88
N GLN A 499 -18.18 -11.36 -19.01
CA GLN A 499 -18.37 -9.98 -18.55
C GLN A 499 -19.43 -9.25 -19.39
N ARG A 500 -19.37 -9.37 -20.71
CA ARG A 500 -20.31 -8.72 -21.64
C ARG A 500 -21.72 -9.23 -21.40
N ASP A 501 -21.86 -10.54 -21.29
CA ASP A 501 -23.14 -11.18 -21.07
C ASP A 501 -23.65 -10.78 -19.69
N ALA A 502 -22.82 -10.79 -18.62
CA ALA A 502 -23.16 -10.29 -17.29
C ALA A 502 -23.67 -8.83 -17.28
N GLN A 503 -22.99 -7.95 -18.01
CA GLN A 503 -23.30 -6.52 -18.06
C GLN A 503 -24.65 -6.20 -18.71
N GLY A 504 -25.14 -7.03 -19.64
CA GLY A 504 -26.45 -6.85 -20.24
C GLY A 504 -27.54 -6.60 -19.18
N ARG A 505 -28.23 -5.45 -19.28
CA ARG A 505 -29.23 -4.90 -18.31
C ARG A 505 -28.67 -4.42 -16.95
N GLY A 506 -27.39 -4.05 -16.88
CA GLY A 506 -26.75 -3.53 -15.66
C GLY A 506 -26.45 -4.60 -14.60
N GLY A 507 -26.35 -5.87 -15.00
CA GLY A 507 -26.23 -7.00 -14.08
C GLY A 507 -24.88 -7.13 -13.37
N LEU A 508 -23.78 -6.72 -14.00
CA LEU A 508 -22.42 -6.94 -13.49
C LEU A 508 -22.18 -6.24 -12.13
N ASP A 509 -22.53 -4.95 -12.02
CA ASP A 509 -22.33 -4.17 -10.78
C ASP A 509 -23.20 -4.68 -9.63
N LYS A 510 -24.37 -5.25 -9.93
CA LYS A 510 -25.27 -5.84 -8.91
C LYS A 510 -24.85 -7.21 -8.42
N LEU A 511 -23.96 -7.89 -9.15
CA LEU A 511 -23.37 -9.16 -8.74
C LEU A 511 -22.06 -8.97 -7.96
N LYS A 512 -21.43 -7.79 -8.05
CA LYS A 512 -20.25 -7.47 -7.27
C LYS A 512 -20.63 -7.30 -5.80
N GLY A 513 -20.06 -8.13 -4.93
CA GLY A 513 -20.26 -8.01 -3.48
C GLY A 513 -19.42 -6.88 -2.90
N ASP A 514 -19.91 -6.27 -1.83
CA ASP A 514 -19.21 -5.28 -1.02
C ASP A 514 -18.76 -5.89 0.30
N LEU A 515 -17.45 -6.02 0.49
CA LEU A 515 -16.87 -6.59 1.70
C LEU A 515 -17.28 -5.82 2.98
N LYS A 516 -17.53 -4.51 2.91
CA LYS A 516 -17.94 -3.71 4.09
C LYS A 516 -19.33 -4.10 4.59
N GLU A 517 -20.15 -4.65 3.70
CA GLU A 517 -21.52 -5.05 3.97
C GLU A 517 -21.64 -6.54 4.35
N ALA A 518 -20.52 -7.28 4.34
CA ALA A 518 -20.47 -8.67 4.74
C ALA A 518 -20.75 -8.84 6.25
N ILE A 519 -21.55 -9.86 6.59
CA ILE A 519 -21.94 -10.18 7.96
C ILE A 519 -21.26 -11.48 8.39
N PHE A 520 -20.46 -11.44 9.45
CA PHE A 520 -19.85 -12.63 10.05
C PHE A 520 -20.41 -12.90 11.44
N LYS A 521 -20.95 -14.10 11.66
CA LYS A 521 -21.59 -14.49 12.93
C LYS A 521 -20.74 -15.53 13.66
N THR A 522 -19.80 -15.07 14.48
CA THR A 522 -18.95 -15.95 15.29
C THR A 522 -19.41 -15.95 16.74
N ASN A 523 -19.64 -17.13 17.33
CA ASN A 523 -20.03 -17.30 18.74
C ASN A 523 -21.25 -16.47 19.19
N GLY A 524 -22.20 -16.20 18.28
CA GLY A 524 -23.40 -15.41 18.55
C GLY A 524 -23.21 -13.88 18.50
N SER A 525 -22.01 -13.38 18.19
CA SER A 525 -21.75 -11.96 17.96
C SER A 525 -21.63 -11.66 16.46
N GLU A 526 -22.29 -10.58 16.02
CA GLU A 526 -22.18 -10.08 14.65
C GLU A 526 -20.96 -9.16 14.54
N THR A 527 -20.07 -9.44 13.57
CA THR A 527 -18.94 -8.58 13.24
C THR A 527 -19.00 -8.15 11.78
N LYS A 528 -18.60 -6.90 11.53
CA LYS A 528 -18.47 -6.30 10.21
C LYS A 528 -17.01 -5.90 10.00
N PRO A 529 -16.42 -6.11 8.82
CA PRO A 529 -15.07 -5.63 8.53
C PRO A 529 -15.04 -4.10 8.63
N GLU A 530 -14.12 -3.55 9.44
CA GLU A 530 -13.95 -2.10 9.54
C GLU A 530 -13.40 -1.49 8.22
N ILE A 531 -12.90 -2.31 7.30
CA ILE A 531 -12.09 -1.92 6.13
C ILE A 531 -12.41 -2.81 4.91
N ASP A 532 -12.35 -2.26 3.69
CA ASP A 532 -12.53 -2.96 2.38
C ASP A 532 -11.33 -3.79 1.91
N ASP A 533 -10.33 -3.97 2.77
CA ASP A 533 -9.08 -4.64 2.42
C ASP A 533 -9.19 -6.14 2.73
N PRO A 534 -9.29 -7.04 1.73
CA PRO A 534 -9.38 -8.47 1.97
C PRO A 534 -8.17 -9.02 2.72
N CYS A 535 -7.02 -8.33 2.71
CA CYS A 535 -5.84 -8.72 3.47
C CYS A 535 -6.02 -8.57 4.99
N LYS A 536 -7.06 -7.90 5.46
CA LYS A 536 -7.35 -7.71 6.89
C LYS A 536 -8.36 -8.72 7.45
N LEU A 537 -8.90 -9.60 6.60
CA LEU A 537 -9.77 -10.69 7.05
C LEU A 537 -9.03 -11.62 8.01
N ASP A 538 -9.74 -12.11 9.01
CA ASP A 538 -9.19 -12.89 10.11
C ASP A 538 -10.02 -14.15 10.29
N LYS A 539 -9.35 -15.31 10.33
CA LYS A 539 -10.01 -16.63 10.40
C LYS A 539 -10.78 -16.90 11.69
N GLU A 540 -10.53 -16.16 12.76
CA GLU A 540 -11.28 -16.26 14.02
C GLU A 540 -12.52 -15.38 13.97
N LYS A 541 -12.41 -14.16 13.45
CA LYS A 541 -13.49 -13.15 13.51
C LYS A 541 -14.40 -13.13 12.28
N HIS A 542 -13.84 -13.35 11.10
CA HIS A 542 -14.50 -13.10 9.84
C HIS A 542 -14.87 -14.41 9.15
N THR A 543 -15.68 -15.23 9.82
CA THR A 543 -16.15 -16.50 9.27
C THR A 543 -17.55 -16.86 9.77
N ASN A 544 -18.32 -17.51 8.90
CA ASN A 544 -19.61 -18.13 9.16
C ASN A 544 -19.50 -19.67 9.12
N ASP A 545 -18.31 -20.22 9.36
CA ASP A 545 -18.14 -21.64 9.63
C ASP A 545 -18.98 -22.02 10.86
N TRP A 546 -19.84 -23.03 10.75
CA TRP A 546 -20.71 -23.43 11.86
C TRP A 546 -19.92 -24.01 13.04
N ARG A 547 -18.68 -24.46 12.80
CA ARG A 547 -17.78 -25.01 13.81
C ARG A 547 -17.18 -23.88 14.66
N THR A 548 -16.83 -24.16 15.90
CA THR A 548 -16.15 -23.17 16.75
C THR A 548 -14.67 -23.07 16.42
N TYR A 549 -14.14 -21.86 16.28
CA TYR A 549 -12.71 -21.66 16.10
C TYR A 549 -11.90 -22.20 17.30
N SER A 550 -10.82 -22.93 17.03
CA SER A 550 -9.84 -23.37 18.01
C SER A 550 -8.49 -23.58 17.35
N ASP A 551 -7.43 -22.97 17.89
CA ASP A 551 -6.07 -23.18 17.38
C ASP A 551 -5.45 -24.51 17.80
N THR A 552 -5.93 -25.14 18.88
CA THR A 552 -5.29 -26.32 19.48
C THR A 552 -6.11 -27.59 19.39
N ASP A 553 -7.45 -27.48 19.38
CA ASP A 553 -8.36 -28.62 19.43
C ASP A 553 -8.81 -29.03 18.01
N LYS A 554 -8.84 -30.34 17.76
CA LYS A 554 -9.24 -30.96 16.49
C LYS A 554 -10.58 -31.71 16.60
N GLY A 555 -11.41 -31.36 17.58
CA GLY A 555 -12.79 -31.84 17.71
C GLY A 555 -13.59 -31.67 16.41
N THR A 556 -14.61 -32.51 16.22
CA THR A 556 -15.45 -32.50 14.99
C THR A 556 -16.32 -31.25 14.87
N ASP A 557 -16.53 -30.55 15.97
CA ASP A 557 -17.23 -29.27 16.09
C ASP A 557 -16.26 -28.07 16.10
N LYS A 558 -14.96 -28.29 15.88
CA LYS A 558 -13.91 -27.26 15.89
C LYS A 558 -13.25 -27.06 14.53
N HIS A 559 -12.68 -25.87 14.31
CA HIS A 559 -11.89 -25.57 13.12
C HIS A 559 -10.72 -24.60 13.41
N GLN A 560 -9.67 -24.69 12.60
CA GLN A 560 -8.47 -23.84 12.60
C GLN A 560 -8.49 -22.80 11.46
N GLY A 561 -9.66 -22.52 10.88
CA GLY A 561 -9.85 -21.64 9.71
C GLY A 561 -9.98 -22.39 8.36
N PRO A 562 -9.83 -21.70 7.22
CA PRO A 562 -10.07 -22.27 5.88
C PRO A 562 -9.23 -23.49 5.51
N CYS A 563 -8.05 -23.66 6.11
CA CYS A 563 -7.16 -24.80 5.85
C CYS A 563 -7.39 -26.00 6.78
N SER A 564 -8.47 -26.00 7.58
CA SER A 564 -8.76 -27.08 8.54
C SER A 564 -8.86 -28.45 7.88
N GLY A 565 -8.13 -29.43 8.41
CA GLY A 565 -8.12 -30.81 7.89
C GLY A 565 -7.42 -30.96 6.53
N LYS A 566 -6.78 -29.92 6.00
CA LYS A 566 -6.02 -29.99 4.74
C LYS A 566 -4.57 -30.43 5.02
N GLY A 567 -4.07 -31.38 4.23
CA GLY A 567 -2.80 -32.09 4.48
C GLY A 567 -1.53 -31.25 4.33
N THR A 568 -0.41 -31.79 4.80
CA THR A 568 0.93 -31.15 4.76
C THR A 568 1.68 -31.39 3.45
N ASN A 569 1.38 -32.47 2.73
CA ASN A 569 2.14 -32.93 1.56
C ASN A 569 1.44 -32.53 0.26
N ARG A 570 1.40 -31.23 -0.06
CA ARG A 570 0.71 -30.75 -1.28
C ARG A 570 1.61 -30.05 -2.31
N PHE A 571 2.88 -29.84 -1.97
CA PHE A 571 3.92 -29.26 -2.85
C PHE A 571 5.21 -30.10 -2.83
N VAL A 572 5.12 -31.40 -2.54
CA VAL A 572 6.29 -32.27 -2.45
C VAL A 572 6.79 -32.60 -3.86
N ILE A 573 8.02 -32.19 -4.17
CA ILE A 573 8.64 -32.44 -5.48
C ILE A 573 8.85 -33.94 -5.66
N GLY A 574 8.34 -34.49 -6.76
CA GLY A 574 8.45 -35.91 -7.09
C GLY A 574 7.40 -36.80 -6.42
N GLU A 575 6.44 -36.22 -5.68
CA GLU A 575 5.28 -36.96 -5.19
C GLU A 575 4.40 -37.42 -6.36
N LYS A 576 4.03 -38.70 -6.35
CA LYS A 576 3.28 -39.33 -7.44
C LYS A 576 1.83 -38.86 -7.44
N TRP A 577 1.34 -38.45 -8.60
CA TRP A 577 -0.06 -38.10 -8.80
C TRP A 577 -0.87 -39.36 -9.08
N ASN A 578 -2.01 -39.50 -8.41
CA ASN A 578 -2.93 -40.61 -8.63
C ASN A 578 -4.18 -40.14 -9.37
N PRO A 579 -4.83 -41.01 -10.17
CA PRO A 579 -6.15 -40.72 -10.70
C PRO A 579 -7.14 -40.43 -9.56
N GLY A 580 -8.03 -39.45 -9.75
CA GLY A 580 -9.03 -39.10 -8.74
C GLY A 580 -10.06 -40.21 -8.49
N GLY A 581 -10.28 -41.07 -9.49
CA GLY A 581 -11.19 -42.21 -9.43
C GLY A 581 -12.68 -41.83 -9.54
N ASP A 582 -13.49 -42.74 -10.08
CA ASP A 582 -14.91 -42.47 -10.39
C ASP A 582 -15.78 -42.18 -9.16
N LYS A 583 -15.30 -42.53 -7.96
CA LYS A 583 -16.01 -42.28 -6.70
C LYS A 583 -16.01 -40.80 -6.30
N ASN A 584 -14.87 -40.11 -6.47
CA ASN A 584 -14.67 -38.74 -5.98
C ASN A 584 -14.72 -37.70 -7.11
N MET A 585 -14.46 -38.13 -8.34
CA MET A 585 -14.53 -37.29 -9.54
C MET A 585 -15.94 -37.28 -10.13
N ARG A 586 -16.26 -36.23 -10.89
CA ARG A 586 -17.46 -36.20 -11.74
C ARG A 586 -17.45 -37.33 -12.75
N GLN A 587 -18.65 -37.73 -13.18
CA GLN A 587 -18.84 -38.79 -14.17
C GLN A 587 -17.98 -38.52 -15.42
N ASN A 588 -17.26 -39.56 -15.90
CA ASN A 588 -16.34 -39.51 -17.04
C ASN A 588 -15.02 -38.74 -16.83
N HIS A 589 -14.68 -38.36 -15.59
CA HIS A 589 -13.42 -37.68 -15.25
C HIS A 589 -12.56 -38.44 -14.22
N GLY A 590 -12.85 -39.71 -13.94
CA GLY A 590 -12.12 -40.53 -12.97
C GLY A 590 -10.66 -40.85 -13.37
N ASP A 591 -10.33 -40.73 -14.65
CA ASP A 591 -8.99 -40.94 -15.22
C ASP A 591 -8.03 -39.77 -14.99
N VAL A 592 -8.56 -38.60 -14.62
CA VAL A 592 -7.78 -37.38 -14.45
C VAL A 592 -6.84 -37.49 -13.25
N LEU A 593 -5.56 -37.19 -13.46
CA LEU A 593 -4.57 -37.09 -12.40
C LEU A 593 -4.83 -35.83 -11.58
N LEU A 594 -5.00 -36.01 -10.28
CA LEU A 594 -5.45 -34.93 -9.40
C LEU A 594 -4.25 -34.26 -8.70
N PRO A 595 -4.10 -32.93 -8.83
CA PRO A 595 -3.05 -32.21 -8.12
C PRO A 595 -3.15 -32.39 -6.60
N PRO A 596 -2.05 -32.75 -5.91
CA PRO A 596 -1.98 -32.70 -4.45
C PRO A 596 -2.33 -31.31 -3.89
N ARG A 597 -1.95 -30.25 -4.60
CA ARG A 597 -2.38 -28.87 -4.32
C ARG A 597 -3.91 -28.79 -4.23
N ARG A 598 -4.64 -29.20 -5.28
CA ARG A 598 -6.12 -29.13 -5.30
C ARG A 598 -6.77 -29.99 -4.20
N GLN A 599 -6.24 -31.19 -3.92
CA GLN A 599 -6.76 -32.08 -2.86
C GLN A 599 -6.77 -31.42 -1.48
N HIS A 600 -5.75 -30.62 -1.20
CA HIS A 600 -5.53 -30.00 0.09
C HIS A 600 -5.71 -28.47 0.06
N MET A 601 -6.52 -27.97 -0.87
CA MET A 601 -6.85 -26.53 -0.98
C MET A 601 -7.64 -26.04 0.22
N CYS A 602 -7.37 -24.81 0.67
CA CYS A 602 -7.99 -24.21 1.84
C CYS A 602 -9.43 -23.72 1.56
N THR A 603 -10.37 -24.65 1.52
CA THR A 603 -11.81 -24.40 1.28
C THR A 603 -12.71 -24.83 2.44
N SER A 604 -12.12 -25.16 3.60
CA SER A 604 -12.85 -25.80 4.70
C SER A 604 -13.97 -24.93 5.29
N ASN A 605 -13.82 -23.60 5.32
CA ASN A 605 -14.88 -22.70 5.76
C ASN A 605 -16.08 -22.76 4.80
N LEU A 606 -15.84 -22.79 3.48
CA LEU A 606 -16.89 -22.87 2.46
C LEU A 606 -17.67 -24.19 2.56
N GLU A 607 -16.97 -25.29 2.84
CA GLU A 607 -17.56 -26.62 3.06
C GLU A 607 -18.46 -26.67 4.29
N ASN A 608 -18.32 -25.72 5.23
CA ASN A 608 -18.96 -25.70 6.54
C ASN A 608 -19.74 -24.40 6.84
N LEU A 609 -20.30 -23.74 5.82
CA LEU A 609 -21.20 -22.57 6.01
C LEU A 609 -22.57 -22.92 6.63
N GLY A 610 -22.82 -24.21 6.85
CA GLY A 610 -23.98 -24.80 7.49
C GLY A 610 -23.70 -26.29 7.76
N LYS A 611 -24.42 -26.91 8.69
CA LYS A 611 -24.30 -28.36 8.91
C LYS A 611 -24.87 -29.12 7.71
N GLN A 612 -24.59 -30.42 7.66
CA GLN A 612 -25.11 -31.30 6.61
C GLN A 612 -26.65 -31.21 6.57
N ASN A 613 -27.19 -30.85 5.40
CA ASN A 613 -28.62 -30.61 5.13
C ASN A 613 -29.24 -29.38 5.82
N GLU A 614 -28.46 -28.52 6.48
CA GLU A 614 -28.93 -27.21 6.94
C GLU A 614 -28.68 -26.12 5.88
N THR A 615 -29.45 -25.04 5.95
CA THR A 615 -29.30 -23.90 5.05
C THR A 615 -27.99 -23.15 5.35
N PRO A 616 -27.10 -22.95 4.36
CA PRO A 616 -25.87 -22.18 4.56
C PRO A 616 -26.18 -20.71 4.87
N LEU A 617 -25.30 -20.06 5.64
CA LEU A 617 -25.42 -18.66 6.04
C LEU A 617 -26.76 -18.37 6.76
N SER A 618 -27.21 -19.31 7.59
CA SER A 618 -28.43 -19.16 8.38
C SER A 618 -28.34 -17.93 9.30
N GLY A 619 -29.39 -17.10 9.30
CA GLY A 619 -29.46 -15.87 10.10
C GLY A 619 -28.84 -14.64 9.44
N VAL A 620 -28.14 -14.75 8.31
CA VAL A 620 -27.73 -13.59 7.51
C VAL A 620 -28.95 -13.05 6.76
N GLU A 621 -29.13 -11.72 6.77
CA GLU A 621 -30.20 -11.07 6.02
C GLU A 621 -30.07 -11.38 4.52
N ASP A 622 -31.18 -11.70 3.86
CA ASP A 622 -31.19 -12.13 2.46
C ASP A 622 -30.54 -11.11 1.51
N THR A 623 -30.71 -9.80 1.79
CA THR A 623 -30.08 -8.70 1.06
C THR A 623 -28.55 -8.64 1.20
N LYS A 624 -27.99 -9.30 2.22
CA LYS A 624 -26.54 -9.33 2.54
C LYS A 624 -25.87 -10.65 2.20
N ILE A 625 -26.60 -11.62 1.65
CA ILE A 625 -26.06 -12.93 1.27
C ILE A 625 -24.95 -12.81 0.23
N ASN A 626 -25.09 -11.91 -0.75
CA ASN A 626 -24.07 -11.70 -1.79
C ASN A 626 -22.74 -11.22 -1.21
N ASP A 627 -22.82 -10.18 -0.36
CA ASP A 627 -21.68 -9.55 0.30
C ASP A 627 -20.98 -10.52 1.26
N THR A 628 -21.77 -11.23 2.06
CA THR A 628 -21.28 -12.21 3.03
C THR A 628 -20.62 -13.40 2.34
N PHE A 629 -21.23 -13.91 1.26
CA PHE A 629 -20.64 -15.00 0.49
C PHE A 629 -19.32 -14.61 -0.16
N LEU A 630 -19.22 -13.39 -0.71
CA LEU A 630 -17.94 -12.84 -1.17
C LEU A 630 -16.91 -12.86 -0.03
N GLY A 631 -17.27 -12.37 1.16
CA GLY A 631 -16.40 -12.38 2.34
C GLY A 631 -15.83 -13.76 2.67
N GLU A 632 -16.64 -14.81 2.62
CA GLU A 632 -16.20 -16.19 2.86
C GLU A 632 -15.23 -16.71 1.79
N VAL A 633 -15.46 -16.36 0.52
CA VAL A 633 -14.58 -16.71 -0.60
C VAL A 633 -13.24 -15.97 -0.50
N LEU A 634 -13.27 -14.69 -0.11
CA LEU A 634 -12.06 -13.89 0.13
C LEU A 634 -11.24 -14.46 1.30
N LEU A 635 -11.90 -14.92 2.36
CA LEU A 635 -11.23 -15.58 3.47
C LEU A 635 -10.52 -16.86 3.02
N ALA A 636 -11.22 -17.73 2.27
CA ALA A 636 -10.65 -18.95 1.73
C ALA A 636 -9.43 -18.66 0.83
N ALA A 637 -9.57 -17.70 -0.08
CA ALA A 637 -8.51 -17.26 -0.98
C ALA A 637 -7.29 -16.72 -0.22
N LYS A 638 -7.49 -15.84 0.77
CA LYS A 638 -6.40 -15.28 1.59
C LYS A 638 -5.58 -16.38 2.25
N TYR A 639 -6.24 -17.31 2.94
CA TYR A 639 -5.55 -18.35 3.68
C TYR A 639 -4.98 -19.45 2.79
N GLU A 640 -5.56 -19.71 1.61
CA GLU A 640 -4.92 -20.52 0.57
C GLU A 640 -3.60 -19.88 0.11
N GLY A 641 -3.61 -18.57 -0.14
CA GLY A 641 -2.42 -17.80 -0.49
C GLY A 641 -1.33 -17.89 0.58
N GLN A 642 -1.71 -17.71 1.84
CA GLN A 642 -0.81 -17.84 2.99
C GLN A 642 -0.25 -19.27 3.11
N ASP A 643 -1.08 -20.31 2.97
CA ASP A 643 -0.63 -21.72 3.02
C ASP A 643 0.34 -22.05 1.89
N ILE A 644 0.09 -21.53 0.68
CA ILE A 644 1.02 -21.64 -0.46
C ILE A 644 2.37 -21.03 -0.10
N VAL A 645 2.41 -19.80 0.39
CA VAL A 645 3.70 -19.13 0.75
C VAL A 645 4.44 -19.94 1.81
N TYR A 646 3.70 -20.35 2.85
CA TYR A 646 4.25 -21.11 3.96
C TYR A 646 4.87 -22.45 3.53
N LYS A 647 4.15 -23.23 2.71
CA LYS A 647 4.59 -24.57 2.28
C LYS A 647 5.56 -24.51 1.10
N HIS A 648 5.41 -23.56 0.18
CA HIS A 648 6.17 -23.44 -1.06
C HIS A 648 7.46 -22.58 -0.93
N GLY A 649 7.59 -21.78 0.14
CA GLY A 649 8.62 -20.74 0.33
C GLY A 649 10.10 -21.17 0.35
N GLY A 650 10.42 -22.46 0.26
CA GLY A 650 11.81 -22.95 0.13
C GLY A 650 12.36 -22.99 -1.31
N SER A 651 11.52 -22.79 -2.33
CA SER A 651 11.88 -23.12 -3.74
C SER A 651 11.98 -21.92 -4.70
N GLY A 652 12.11 -20.70 -4.16
CA GLY A 652 12.24 -19.47 -4.94
C GLY A 652 10.91 -18.81 -5.30
N SER A 653 10.94 -17.49 -5.51
CA SER A 653 9.76 -16.62 -5.62
C SER A 653 8.85 -16.94 -6.83
N GLY A 654 9.40 -17.56 -7.88
CA GLY A 654 8.65 -17.91 -9.10
C GLY A 654 7.68 -19.09 -8.99
N GLY A 655 7.81 -19.97 -7.99
CA GLY A 655 6.88 -21.10 -7.78
C GLY A 655 5.59 -20.71 -7.05
N ILE A 656 5.68 -19.70 -6.18
CA ILE A 656 4.57 -19.22 -5.34
C ILE A 656 3.45 -18.65 -6.21
N CYS A 657 3.78 -17.72 -7.12
CA CYS A 657 2.77 -17.09 -7.98
C CYS A 657 2.08 -18.10 -8.89
N THR A 658 2.80 -19.11 -9.37
CA THR A 658 2.21 -20.16 -10.21
C THR A 658 1.24 -21.02 -9.41
N ALA A 659 1.59 -21.42 -8.18
CA ALA A 659 0.68 -22.14 -7.30
C ALA A 659 -0.56 -21.31 -6.94
N MET A 660 -0.41 -20.01 -6.65
CA MET A 660 -1.53 -19.08 -6.41
C MET A 660 -2.43 -18.97 -7.64
N LYS A 661 -1.84 -18.85 -8.83
CA LYS A 661 -2.57 -18.81 -10.11
C LYS A 661 -3.42 -20.05 -10.33
N TYR A 662 -2.87 -21.24 -10.07
CA TYR A 662 -3.63 -22.48 -10.18
C TYR A 662 -4.73 -22.60 -9.11
N SER A 663 -4.47 -22.22 -7.85
CA SER A 663 -5.48 -22.24 -6.79
C SER A 663 -6.60 -21.22 -7.01
N PHE A 664 -6.28 -20.04 -7.52
CA PHE A 664 -7.28 -19.05 -7.96
C PHE A 664 -8.18 -19.61 -9.05
N ALA A 665 -7.59 -20.27 -10.04
CA ALA A 665 -8.31 -20.85 -11.15
C ALA A 665 -9.22 -22.03 -10.71
N ASP A 666 -8.73 -22.90 -9.82
CA ASP A 666 -9.52 -24.00 -9.25
C ASP A 666 -10.66 -23.47 -8.34
N LEU A 667 -10.40 -22.44 -7.54
CA LEU A 667 -11.45 -21.79 -6.75
C LEU A 667 -12.56 -21.25 -7.68
N GLY A 668 -12.18 -20.65 -8.81
CA GLY A 668 -13.10 -20.23 -9.85
C GLY A 668 -13.94 -21.38 -10.43
N ASP A 669 -13.37 -22.56 -10.64
CA ASP A 669 -14.14 -23.72 -11.09
C ASP A 669 -15.11 -24.23 -10.03
N ILE A 670 -14.71 -24.22 -8.75
CA ILE A 670 -15.58 -24.61 -7.64
C ILE A 670 -16.79 -23.69 -7.59
N ILE A 671 -16.58 -22.37 -7.54
CA ILE A 671 -17.68 -21.39 -7.44
C ILE A 671 -18.60 -21.47 -8.67
N ARG A 672 -18.04 -21.67 -9.87
CA ARG A 672 -18.81 -21.81 -11.12
C ARG A 672 -19.44 -23.18 -11.32
N GLY A 673 -19.21 -24.14 -10.41
CA GLY A 673 -19.76 -25.49 -10.46
C GLY A 673 -19.16 -26.36 -11.58
N ARG A 674 -17.90 -26.11 -11.97
CA ARG A 674 -17.18 -26.82 -13.04
C ARG A 674 -15.99 -27.64 -12.54
N ASP A 675 -15.76 -27.67 -11.23
CA ASP A 675 -14.68 -28.47 -10.64
C ASP A 675 -14.92 -29.97 -10.83
N MET A 676 -13.90 -30.68 -11.32
CA MET A 676 -13.99 -32.12 -11.59
C MET A 676 -13.96 -32.97 -10.31
N TRP A 677 -13.42 -32.46 -9.20
CA TRP A 677 -13.35 -33.11 -7.88
C TRP A 677 -14.55 -32.70 -7.01
N SER A 678 -15.77 -33.06 -7.42
CA SER A 678 -16.99 -32.59 -6.73
C SER A 678 -17.69 -33.64 -5.86
N ASN A 679 -17.38 -34.93 -5.98
CA ASN A 679 -18.14 -36.00 -5.31
C ASN A 679 -17.54 -36.43 -3.95
N GLU A 680 -16.34 -35.93 -3.62
CA GLU A 680 -15.79 -36.04 -2.26
C GLU A 680 -16.74 -35.39 -1.25
N LYS A 681 -16.88 -35.95 -0.04
CA LYS A 681 -17.91 -35.58 0.94
C LYS A 681 -17.96 -34.08 1.24
N GLY A 682 -16.82 -33.43 1.45
CA GLY A 682 -16.74 -31.99 1.72
C GLY A 682 -17.11 -31.17 0.48
N MET A 683 -16.62 -31.57 -0.69
CA MET A 683 -16.92 -30.87 -1.95
C MET A 683 -18.38 -31.00 -2.37
N ALA A 684 -18.99 -32.16 -2.16
CA ALA A 684 -20.41 -32.39 -2.43
C ALA A 684 -21.30 -31.54 -1.51
N GLN A 685 -20.88 -31.32 -0.26
CA GLN A 685 -21.55 -30.40 0.66
C GLN A 685 -21.40 -28.95 0.21
N LEU A 686 -20.18 -28.55 -0.19
CA LEU A 686 -19.92 -27.22 -0.74
C LEU A 686 -20.79 -26.94 -1.98
N GLU A 687 -20.89 -27.87 -2.93
CA GLU A 687 -21.75 -27.69 -4.10
C GLU A 687 -23.22 -27.45 -3.71
N LYS A 688 -23.75 -28.19 -2.72
CA LYS A 688 -25.11 -27.95 -2.18
C LYS A 688 -25.24 -26.57 -1.53
N HIS A 689 -24.22 -26.11 -0.82
CA HIS A 689 -24.21 -24.75 -0.27
C HIS A 689 -24.25 -23.70 -1.39
N LEU A 690 -23.44 -23.89 -2.45
CA LEU A 690 -23.44 -22.99 -3.61
C LEU A 690 -24.81 -22.94 -4.29
N GLU A 691 -25.48 -24.09 -4.48
CA GLU A 691 -26.86 -24.11 -5.02
C GLU A 691 -27.81 -23.24 -4.19
N ALA A 692 -27.81 -23.41 -2.87
CA ALA A 692 -28.69 -22.66 -1.97
C ALA A 692 -28.35 -21.16 -1.90
N ILE A 693 -27.06 -20.82 -1.85
CA ILE A 693 -26.60 -19.42 -1.81
C ILE A 693 -26.96 -18.70 -3.11
N PHE A 694 -26.69 -19.31 -4.28
CA PHE A 694 -27.00 -18.67 -5.57
C PHE A 694 -28.50 -18.56 -5.84
N ALA A 695 -29.32 -19.48 -5.31
CA ALA A 695 -30.77 -19.32 -5.31
C ALA A 695 -31.21 -18.06 -4.54
N LYS A 696 -30.62 -17.81 -3.36
CA LYS A 696 -30.89 -16.58 -2.57
C LYS A 696 -30.37 -15.33 -3.27
N ILE A 697 -29.15 -15.35 -3.82
CA ILE A 697 -28.59 -14.22 -4.58
C ILE A 697 -29.55 -13.87 -5.72
N GLN A 698 -29.99 -14.87 -6.49
CA GLN A 698 -30.94 -14.65 -7.59
C GLN A 698 -32.25 -14.00 -7.12
N GLN A 699 -32.80 -14.46 -6.00
CA GLN A 699 -34.08 -13.96 -5.48
C GLN A 699 -34.03 -12.48 -5.10
N ASN A 700 -32.88 -12.00 -4.63
CA ASN A 700 -32.65 -10.62 -4.19
C ASN A 700 -32.15 -9.69 -5.31
N LEU A 701 -31.95 -10.20 -6.54
CA LEU A 701 -31.64 -9.33 -7.68
C LEU A 701 -32.87 -8.49 -8.09
N PRO A 702 -32.66 -7.25 -8.57
CA PRO A 702 -33.72 -6.44 -9.16
C PRO A 702 -34.43 -7.18 -10.31
N ASP A 703 -35.76 -7.01 -10.47
CA ASP A 703 -36.58 -7.79 -11.39
C ASP A 703 -36.09 -7.79 -12.86
N ASN A 704 -35.57 -6.65 -13.33
CA ASN A 704 -35.02 -6.51 -14.68
C ASN A 704 -33.76 -7.37 -14.91
N ILE A 705 -33.00 -7.65 -13.86
CA ILE A 705 -31.80 -8.51 -13.87
C ILE A 705 -32.17 -9.95 -13.50
N LYS A 706 -33.02 -10.15 -12.49
CA LYS A 706 -33.48 -11.46 -12.01
C LYS A 706 -34.06 -12.32 -13.13
N SER A 707 -34.86 -11.71 -14.01
CA SER A 707 -35.47 -12.37 -15.17
C SER A 707 -34.46 -13.05 -16.12
N LYS A 708 -33.21 -12.58 -16.16
CA LYS A 708 -32.13 -13.18 -16.95
C LYS A 708 -31.70 -14.56 -16.46
N TYR A 709 -31.95 -14.86 -15.19
CA TYR A 709 -31.48 -16.08 -14.52
C TYR A 709 -32.61 -17.04 -14.19
N ASN A 710 -33.83 -16.84 -14.70
CA ASN A 710 -35.01 -17.65 -14.37
C ASN A 710 -34.82 -19.15 -14.64
N SER A 711 -33.98 -19.52 -15.61
CA SER A 711 -33.58 -20.91 -15.90
C SER A 711 -32.70 -21.55 -14.82
N GLY A 712 -32.19 -20.78 -13.84
CA GLY A 712 -31.13 -21.20 -12.92
C GLY A 712 -31.36 -22.54 -12.25
N ASN A 713 -32.57 -22.83 -11.77
CA ASN A 713 -32.89 -24.12 -11.13
C ASN A 713 -32.90 -25.32 -12.09
N SER A 714 -33.12 -25.06 -13.39
CA SER A 714 -33.11 -26.07 -14.47
C SER A 714 -31.74 -26.21 -15.16
N GLU A 715 -30.79 -25.32 -14.87
CA GLU A 715 -29.43 -25.42 -15.40
C GLU A 715 -28.66 -26.58 -14.74
N THR A 716 -27.71 -27.16 -15.47
CA THR A 716 -26.77 -28.14 -14.94
C THR A 716 -25.34 -27.61 -15.10
N PRO A 717 -24.60 -27.35 -14.02
CA PRO A 717 -25.06 -27.29 -12.61
C PRO A 717 -26.07 -26.15 -12.38
N LYS A 718 -26.83 -26.18 -11.27
CA LYS A 718 -27.84 -25.14 -10.99
C LYS A 718 -27.21 -23.76 -10.88
N HIS A 719 -27.86 -22.78 -11.51
CA HIS A 719 -27.44 -21.39 -11.58
C HIS A 719 -26.09 -21.17 -12.29
N LYS A 720 -25.62 -22.12 -13.13
CA LYS A 720 -24.37 -22.03 -13.91
C LYS A 720 -24.12 -20.63 -14.50
N THR A 721 -25.13 -20.04 -15.14
CA THR A 721 -25.01 -18.72 -15.79
C THR A 721 -24.79 -17.60 -14.78
N LEU A 722 -25.55 -17.62 -13.68
CA LEU A 722 -25.42 -16.64 -12.60
C LEU A 722 -24.06 -16.77 -11.90
N ARG A 723 -23.61 -18.00 -11.64
CA ARG A 723 -22.30 -18.28 -11.01
C ARG A 723 -21.14 -17.80 -11.86
N GLU A 724 -21.20 -17.98 -13.19
CA GLU A 724 -20.19 -17.47 -14.13
C GLU A 724 -20.08 -15.94 -14.09
N HIS A 725 -21.23 -15.25 -14.13
CA HIS A 725 -21.28 -13.80 -14.07
C HIS A 725 -20.85 -13.26 -12.70
N TRP A 726 -21.22 -13.94 -11.62
CA TRP A 726 -20.80 -13.58 -10.26
C TRP A 726 -19.29 -13.70 -10.10
N TRP A 727 -18.68 -14.80 -10.57
CA TRP A 727 -17.22 -14.95 -10.54
C TRP A 727 -16.54 -13.81 -11.34
N SER A 728 -17.04 -13.52 -12.54
CA SER A 728 -16.52 -12.44 -13.40
C SER A 728 -16.58 -11.06 -12.70
N ALA A 729 -17.60 -10.80 -11.89
CA ALA A 729 -17.79 -9.55 -11.15
C ALA A 729 -16.87 -9.40 -9.92
N ASN A 730 -16.37 -10.52 -9.37
CA ASN A 730 -15.69 -10.55 -8.06
C ASN A 730 -14.24 -11.07 -8.09
N ARG A 731 -13.79 -11.63 -9.23
CA ARG A 731 -12.46 -12.27 -9.36
C ARG A 731 -11.27 -11.34 -9.08
N ASP A 732 -11.43 -10.03 -9.26
CA ASP A 732 -10.43 -9.00 -8.90
C ASP A 732 -10.17 -8.98 -7.39
N GLN A 733 -11.24 -8.97 -6.59
CA GLN A 733 -11.15 -8.98 -5.13
C GLN A 733 -10.53 -10.30 -4.63
N ILE A 734 -10.89 -11.42 -5.26
CA ILE A 734 -10.41 -12.77 -4.92
C ILE A 734 -8.91 -12.93 -5.23
N TRP A 735 -8.44 -12.38 -6.35
CA TRP A 735 -7.01 -12.37 -6.67
C TRP A 735 -6.21 -11.50 -5.69
N LYS A 736 -6.75 -10.34 -5.31
CA LYS A 736 -6.14 -9.51 -4.28
C LYS A 736 -6.02 -10.27 -2.96
N ALA A 737 -7.07 -11.01 -2.56
CA ALA A 737 -7.05 -11.85 -1.37
C ALA A 737 -5.99 -12.95 -1.42
N ILE A 738 -5.94 -13.78 -2.47
CA ILE A 738 -4.97 -14.91 -2.55
C ILE A 738 -3.52 -14.44 -2.63
N THR A 739 -3.26 -13.21 -3.07
CA THR A 739 -1.91 -12.65 -3.17
C THR A 739 -1.50 -11.82 -1.95
N CYS A 740 -2.32 -11.73 -0.90
CA CYS A 740 -2.03 -10.90 0.28
C CYS A 740 -0.69 -11.20 0.96
N GLU A 741 -0.28 -12.46 1.03
CA GLU A 741 0.97 -12.90 1.66
C GLU A 741 2.10 -13.21 0.67
N ALA A 742 1.88 -12.98 -0.64
CA ALA A 742 2.92 -13.24 -1.64
C ALA A 742 4.20 -12.44 -1.29
N PRO A 743 5.40 -13.06 -1.40
CA PRO A 743 6.65 -12.33 -1.18
C PRO A 743 6.76 -11.13 -2.12
N PHE A 744 7.41 -10.08 -1.63
CA PHE A 744 7.55 -8.84 -2.38
C PHE A 744 8.25 -9.05 -3.74
N ASP A 745 9.25 -9.92 -3.79
CA ASP A 745 10.01 -10.27 -4.99
C ASP A 745 9.38 -11.39 -5.84
N ALA A 746 8.19 -11.87 -5.48
CA ALA A 746 7.47 -12.86 -6.27
C ALA A 746 6.82 -12.18 -7.48
N THR A 747 7.20 -12.60 -8.68
CA THR A 747 6.68 -12.06 -9.94
C THR A 747 5.82 -13.10 -10.64
N LEU A 748 4.60 -12.71 -11.00
CA LEU A 748 3.74 -13.53 -11.83
C LEU A 748 4.26 -13.51 -13.26
N HIS A 749 4.60 -14.67 -13.79
CA HIS A 749 5.08 -14.80 -15.17
C HIS A 749 3.88 -15.06 -16.08
N ILE A 750 3.70 -14.22 -17.10
CA ILE A 750 2.74 -14.45 -18.16
C ILE A 750 3.41 -15.34 -19.20
N PRO A 751 2.81 -16.49 -19.54
CA PRO A 751 3.35 -17.35 -20.57
C PRO A 751 3.35 -16.65 -21.95
N SER A 752 4.32 -17.02 -22.80
CA SER A 752 4.53 -16.47 -24.15
C SER A 752 4.79 -17.62 -25.12
N PRO A 753 4.39 -17.52 -26.40
CA PRO A 753 4.73 -18.53 -27.40
C PRO A 753 6.23 -18.64 -27.64
N ASP A 754 6.97 -17.51 -27.54
CA ASP A 754 8.44 -17.54 -27.50
C ASP A 754 8.91 -17.61 -26.05
N ILE A 755 9.46 -18.76 -25.71
CA ILE A 755 9.84 -19.12 -24.37
C ILE A 755 11.09 -18.41 -23.85
N LYS A 756 11.81 -17.70 -24.72
CA LYS A 756 12.89 -16.79 -24.32
C LYS A 756 12.34 -15.44 -23.82
N THR A 757 11.04 -15.20 -23.97
CA THR A 757 10.38 -13.93 -23.65
C THR A 757 9.26 -14.14 -22.65
N TYR A 758 9.51 -13.98 -21.35
CA TYR A 758 8.43 -13.91 -20.37
C TYR A 758 7.98 -12.45 -20.23
N LYS A 759 6.67 -12.22 -20.19
CA LYS A 759 6.12 -10.94 -19.75
C LYS A 759 5.87 -11.02 -18.24
N PHE A 760 6.24 -9.98 -17.50
CA PHE A 760 6.12 -9.95 -16.04
C PHE A 760 4.87 -9.17 -15.62
N HIS A 761 4.10 -9.73 -14.69
CA HIS A 761 2.90 -9.10 -14.14
C HIS A 761 3.16 -8.65 -12.69
N GLY A 762 3.78 -7.48 -12.52
CA GLY A 762 3.94 -6.79 -11.23
C GLY A 762 4.70 -7.53 -10.11
N TYR A 763 5.07 -6.81 -9.05
CA TYR A 763 5.58 -7.40 -7.81
C TYR A 763 4.44 -8.04 -7.00
N LYS A 764 4.76 -8.88 -6.00
CA LYS A 764 3.76 -9.56 -5.16
C LYS A 764 2.72 -10.35 -5.97
N CYS A 765 3.19 -11.09 -6.97
CA CYS A 765 2.36 -11.83 -7.92
C CYS A 765 1.31 -10.96 -8.66
N GLY A 766 1.57 -9.66 -8.84
CA GLY A 766 0.62 -8.76 -9.49
C GLY A 766 -0.58 -8.39 -8.60
N HIS A 767 -0.38 -8.31 -7.28
CA HIS A 767 -1.43 -8.02 -6.29
C HIS A 767 -2.31 -6.79 -6.62
N ASN A 768 -1.71 -5.75 -7.20
CA ASN A 768 -2.39 -4.50 -7.59
C ASN A 768 -2.63 -4.39 -9.10
N ARG A 769 -2.63 -5.52 -9.82
CA ARG A 769 -2.83 -5.60 -11.27
C ARG A 769 -4.00 -6.56 -11.58
N ASP A 770 -4.40 -6.61 -12.84
CA ASP A 770 -5.48 -7.50 -13.28
C ASP A 770 -5.15 -8.97 -12.99
N PRO A 771 -6.13 -9.78 -12.54
CA PRO A 771 -5.89 -11.20 -12.27
C PRO A 771 -5.60 -11.99 -13.55
N PRO A 772 -4.72 -13.01 -13.48
CA PRO A 772 -4.42 -13.88 -14.62
C PRO A 772 -5.70 -14.54 -15.14
N VAL A 773 -5.85 -14.63 -16.46
CA VAL A 773 -7.02 -15.28 -17.11
C VAL A 773 -7.00 -16.80 -17.06
N ASP A 774 -6.04 -17.39 -16.33
CA ASP A 774 -5.90 -18.83 -16.19
C ASP A 774 -7.19 -19.48 -15.70
N ASP A 775 -8.01 -18.79 -14.90
CA ASP A 775 -9.35 -19.22 -14.47
C ASP A 775 -10.30 -19.53 -15.65
N TYR A 776 -10.10 -18.98 -16.84
CA TYR A 776 -10.89 -19.29 -18.05
C TYR A 776 -10.28 -20.36 -18.97
N ILE A 777 -9.13 -20.94 -18.60
CA ILE A 777 -8.55 -22.12 -19.26
C ILE A 777 -9.19 -23.38 -18.65
N PRO A 778 -9.68 -24.36 -19.42
CA PRO A 778 -10.31 -25.56 -18.84
C PRO A 778 -9.42 -26.29 -17.81
N GLN A 779 -10.03 -26.72 -16.69
CA GLN A 779 -9.33 -27.26 -15.52
C GLN A 779 -8.39 -28.43 -15.86
N ARG A 780 -8.84 -29.38 -16.67
CA ARG A 780 -8.03 -30.53 -17.12
C ARG A 780 -6.72 -30.09 -17.78
N LEU A 781 -6.74 -29.02 -18.57
CA LEU A 781 -5.56 -28.51 -19.25
C LEU A 781 -4.59 -27.86 -18.26
N ARG A 782 -5.11 -27.07 -17.30
CA ARG A 782 -4.29 -26.49 -16.23
C ARG A 782 -3.55 -27.56 -15.42
N TRP A 783 -4.23 -28.64 -15.07
CA TRP A 783 -3.64 -29.73 -14.30
C TRP A 783 -2.58 -30.52 -15.09
N ILE A 784 -2.72 -30.67 -16.41
CA ILE A 784 -1.67 -31.26 -17.27
C ILE A 784 -0.40 -30.37 -17.26
N ALA A 785 -0.56 -29.05 -17.32
CA ALA A 785 0.56 -28.12 -17.23
C ALA A 785 1.23 -28.17 -15.83
N GLU A 786 0.43 -28.19 -14.76
CA GLU A 786 0.93 -28.30 -13.38
C GLU A 786 1.65 -29.64 -13.14
N TRP A 787 1.12 -30.75 -13.67
CA TRP A 787 1.77 -32.06 -13.61
C TRP A 787 3.15 -32.03 -14.27
N SER A 788 3.23 -31.43 -15.47
CA SER A 788 4.48 -31.32 -16.24
C SER A 788 5.51 -30.44 -15.51
N GLU A 789 5.05 -29.37 -14.85
CA GLU A 789 5.90 -28.54 -14.02
C GLU A 789 6.49 -29.33 -12.85
N ASN A 790 5.67 -30.12 -12.17
CA ASN A 790 6.11 -30.97 -11.06
C ASN A 790 7.12 -32.03 -11.49
N TYR A 791 6.87 -32.69 -12.62
CA TYR A 791 7.83 -33.61 -13.24
C TYR A 791 9.17 -32.91 -13.50
N CYS A 792 9.13 -31.76 -14.17
CA CYS A 792 10.34 -31.01 -14.51
C CYS A 792 11.10 -30.46 -13.30
N ARG A 793 10.41 -30.09 -12.22
CA ARG A 793 11.06 -29.72 -10.95
C ARG A 793 11.86 -30.89 -10.38
N LYS A 794 11.33 -32.11 -10.46
CA LYS A 794 12.02 -33.31 -10.00
C LYS A 794 13.19 -33.66 -10.91
N ILE A 795 13.03 -33.58 -12.23
CA ILE A 795 14.12 -33.75 -13.20
C ILE A 795 15.26 -32.75 -12.93
N ARG A 796 14.95 -31.47 -12.72
CA ARG A 796 15.95 -30.46 -12.37
C ARG A 796 16.67 -30.78 -11.05
N PHE A 797 15.91 -31.19 -10.03
CA PHE A 797 16.47 -31.59 -8.74
C PHE A 797 17.46 -32.76 -8.91
N ASP A 798 17.05 -33.82 -9.60
CA ASP A 798 17.88 -34.99 -9.84
C ASP A 798 19.11 -34.64 -10.69
N TYR A 799 18.93 -33.88 -11.78
CA TYR A 799 20.02 -33.43 -12.65
C TYR A 799 21.06 -32.57 -11.91
N ASN A 800 20.61 -31.63 -11.05
CA ASN A 800 21.51 -30.83 -10.22
C ASN A 800 22.31 -31.69 -9.24
N GLY A 801 21.68 -32.70 -8.64
CA GLY A 801 22.37 -33.69 -7.82
C GLY A 801 23.42 -34.47 -8.61
N MET A 802 23.10 -34.84 -9.85
CA MET A 802 24.02 -35.55 -10.74
C MET A 802 25.20 -34.70 -11.19
N TRP A 803 25.01 -33.40 -11.45
CA TRP A 803 26.10 -32.49 -11.84
C TRP A 803 27.29 -32.57 -10.86
N LEU A 804 27.01 -32.66 -9.56
CA LEU A 804 28.03 -32.73 -8.50
C LEU A 804 28.95 -33.97 -8.57
N TYR A 805 28.46 -35.10 -9.07
CA TYR A 805 29.21 -36.37 -9.09
C TYR A 805 29.59 -36.81 -10.50
N CYS A 806 28.68 -36.62 -11.45
CA CYS A 806 28.85 -37.00 -12.84
C CYS A 806 29.77 -36.04 -13.60
N ALA A 807 29.76 -34.73 -13.33
CA ALA A 807 30.71 -33.83 -14.00
C ALA A 807 32.18 -34.11 -13.60
N PRO A 808 32.52 -34.34 -12.32
CA PRO A 808 33.83 -34.84 -11.95
C PRO A 808 34.15 -36.22 -12.55
N CYS A 809 33.21 -37.17 -12.52
CA CYS A 809 33.40 -38.48 -13.15
C CYS A 809 33.77 -38.34 -14.63
N LYS A 810 33.08 -37.48 -15.37
CA LYS A 810 33.36 -37.15 -16.79
C LYS A 810 34.79 -36.66 -17.00
N ILE A 811 35.31 -35.81 -16.11
CA ILE A 811 36.70 -35.35 -16.16
C ILE A 811 37.67 -36.51 -15.92
N TYR A 812 37.40 -37.35 -14.91
CA TYR A 812 38.24 -38.51 -14.58
C TYR A 812 38.22 -39.57 -15.68
N MET A 813 37.07 -39.79 -16.34
CA MET A 813 36.97 -40.69 -17.50
C MET A 813 37.78 -40.19 -18.69
N LYS A 814 37.85 -38.88 -18.92
CA LYS A 814 38.63 -38.28 -20.02
C LYS A 814 40.15 -38.28 -19.80
N LYS A 815 40.62 -38.23 -18.55
CA LYS A 815 42.05 -38.01 -18.24
C LYS A 815 42.97 -39.22 -18.48
N ASN A 816 42.44 -40.43 -18.74
CA ASN A 816 43.20 -41.65 -19.05
C ASN A 816 44.46 -41.93 -18.19
N LYS A 817 44.54 -41.37 -16.98
CA LYS A 817 45.63 -41.59 -16.02
C LYS A 817 45.09 -42.43 -14.86
N ASP A 818 45.66 -43.62 -14.75
CA ASP A 818 45.48 -44.66 -13.75
C ASP A 818 44.02 -45.03 -13.40
N GLN A 819 43.59 -46.17 -13.93
CA GLN A 819 42.36 -46.89 -13.57
C GLN A 819 42.23 -47.20 -12.05
N LYS A 820 43.23 -46.88 -11.22
CA LYS A 820 43.33 -47.22 -9.80
C LYS A 820 43.23 -46.03 -8.82
N SER A 821 42.71 -44.86 -9.21
CA SER A 821 42.40 -43.85 -8.18
C SER A 821 41.07 -44.17 -7.49
N GLU A 822 41.13 -44.38 -6.18
CA GLU A 822 39.97 -44.55 -5.28
C GLU A 822 38.92 -43.43 -5.46
N GLU A 823 39.37 -42.25 -5.86
CA GLU A 823 38.53 -41.07 -6.10
C GLU A 823 37.68 -41.19 -7.37
N LYS A 824 38.19 -41.80 -8.45
CA LYS A 824 37.42 -42.10 -9.67
C LYS A 824 36.30 -43.08 -9.35
N LYS A 825 36.59 -44.16 -8.62
CA LYS A 825 35.59 -45.17 -8.20
C LYS A 825 34.47 -44.54 -7.39
N LYS A 826 34.80 -43.71 -6.40
CA LYS A 826 33.82 -43.00 -5.56
C LYS A 826 32.91 -42.09 -6.38
N ARG A 827 33.49 -41.24 -7.23
CA ARG A 827 32.73 -40.24 -8.01
C ARG A 827 31.88 -40.88 -9.10
N CYS A 828 32.44 -41.83 -9.85
CA CYS A 828 31.71 -42.52 -10.91
C CYS A 828 30.69 -43.53 -10.37
N GLY A 829 31.00 -44.24 -9.29
CA GLY A 829 30.04 -45.12 -8.61
C GLY A 829 28.84 -44.36 -8.06
N MET A 830 29.06 -43.19 -7.43
CA MET A 830 27.96 -42.34 -6.98
C MET A 830 27.15 -41.75 -8.14
N CYS A 831 27.82 -41.31 -9.21
CA CYS A 831 27.13 -40.87 -10.42
C CYS A 831 26.19 -41.97 -10.96
N SER A 832 26.68 -43.20 -11.09
CA SER A 832 25.87 -44.34 -11.57
C SER A 832 24.64 -44.59 -10.68
N LYS A 833 24.78 -44.56 -9.35
CA LYS A 833 23.64 -44.68 -8.40
C LYS A 833 22.61 -43.57 -8.59
N LEU A 834 23.05 -42.32 -8.73
CA LEU A 834 22.14 -41.19 -8.99
C LEU A 834 21.46 -41.32 -10.35
N CYS A 835 22.14 -41.86 -11.36
CA CYS A 835 21.53 -42.18 -12.65
C CYS A 835 20.44 -43.27 -12.52
N THR A 836 20.59 -44.24 -11.63
CA THR A 836 19.56 -45.24 -11.35
C THR A 836 18.29 -44.60 -10.78
N GLU A 837 18.43 -43.70 -9.80
CA GLU A 837 17.28 -42.98 -9.23
C GLU A 837 16.60 -42.06 -10.26
N TYR A 838 17.38 -41.33 -11.05
CA TYR A 838 16.86 -40.53 -12.17
C TYR A 838 16.09 -41.42 -13.16
N THR A 839 16.66 -42.57 -13.55
CA THR A 839 16.04 -43.52 -14.50
C THR A 839 14.71 -44.04 -13.94
N LYS A 840 14.69 -44.39 -12.66
CA LYS A 840 13.49 -44.86 -11.96
C LYS A 840 12.39 -43.81 -12.01
N HIS A 841 12.71 -42.55 -11.69
CA HIS A 841 11.76 -41.45 -11.75
C HIS A 841 11.16 -41.27 -13.15
N VAL A 842 11.99 -41.26 -14.20
CA VAL A 842 11.52 -41.17 -15.60
C VAL A 842 10.57 -42.32 -15.96
N ASN A 843 10.95 -43.57 -15.64
CA ASN A 843 10.14 -44.74 -15.96
C ASN A 843 8.77 -44.75 -15.25
N GLU A 844 8.69 -44.20 -14.03
CA GLU A 844 7.44 -44.13 -13.27
C GLU A 844 6.47 -43.07 -13.81
N TRP A 845 6.98 -41.96 -14.35
CA TRP A 845 6.19 -40.80 -14.78
C TRP A 845 5.86 -40.81 -16.27
N GLN A 846 6.71 -41.40 -17.11
CA GLN A 846 6.49 -41.48 -18.55
C GLN A 846 5.11 -42.09 -18.93
N PRO A 847 4.63 -43.19 -18.30
CA PRO A 847 3.30 -43.74 -18.61
C PRO A 847 2.15 -42.78 -18.28
N GLN A 848 2.31 -41.92 -17.27
CA GLN A 848 1.31 -40.91 -16.91
C GLN A 848 1.22 -39.82 -17.98
N TRP A 849 2.38 -39.38 -18.51
CA TRP A 849 2.42 -38.43 -19.63
C TRP A 849 1.75 -38.99 -20.88
N THR A 850 2.07 -40.24 -21.24
CA THR A 850 1.50 -40.91 -22.43
C THR A 850 -0.02 -40.89 -22.39
N LYS A 851 -0.62 -41.35 -21.28
CA LYS A 851 -2.09 -41.37 -21.13
C LYS A 851 -2.72 -39.98 -21.20
N GLN A 852 -2.13 -39.00 -20.53
CA GLN A 852 -2.63 -37.62 -20.56
C GLN A 852 -2.52 -37.01 -21.96
N SER A 853 -1.45 -37.33 -22.69
CA SER A 853 -1.18 -36.82 -24.03
C SER A 853 -2.13 -37.39 -25.07
N GLU A 854 -2.38 -38.70 -25.01
CA GLU A 854 -3.39 -39.37 -25.82
C GLU A 854 -4.76 -38.74 -25.59
N LYS A 855 -5.14 -38.55 -24.32
CA LYS A 855 -6.44 -37.99 -23.97
C LYS A 855 -6.58 -36.51 -24.34
N TYR A 856 -5.52 -35.71 -24.20
CA TYR A 856 -5.50 -34.33 -24.71
C TYR A 856 -5.77 -34.32 -26.21
N THR A 857 -5.08 -35.17 -26.97
CA THR A 857 -5.19 -35.25 -28.43
C THR A 857 -6.59 -35.68 -28.86
N GLU A 858 -7.17 -36.66 -28.17
CA GLU A 858 -8.55 -37.10 -28.36
C GLU A 858 -9.54 -35.93 -28.16
N LEU A 859 -9.41 -35.19 -27.05
CA LEU A 859 -10.29 -34.06 -26.72
C LEU A 859 -10.11 -32.89 -27.71
N TYR A 860 -8.88 -32.60 -28.10
CA TYR A 860 -8.59 -31.55 -29.07
C TYR A 860 -9.19 -31.89 -30.43
N ASN A 861 -8.99 -33.09 -30.94
CA ASN A 861 -9.51 -33.51 -32.25
C ASN A 861 -11.03 -33.70 -32.23
N GLY A 862 -11.58 -34.19 -31.13
CA GLY A 862 -13.03 -34.41 -30.95
C GLY A 862 -13.83 -33.12 -30.75
N SER A 863 -13.19 -31.99 -30.44
CA SER A 863 -13.89 -30.71 -30.31
C SER A 863 -14.38 -30.21 -31.68
N SER A 864 -15.70 -30.18 -31.88
CA SER A 864 -16.40 -29.76 -33.11
C SER A 864 -17.51 -28.75 -32.79
N SER A 865 -17.91 -27.94 -33.77
CA SER A 865 -18.92 -26.87 -33.65
C SER A 865 -20.35 -27.36 -33.41
N SER A 866 -20.62 -28.67 -33.38
CA SER A 866 -21.98 -29.25 -33.42
C SER A 866 -22.30 -30.28 -32.33
N THR A 867 -21.49 -30.45 -31.29
CA THR A 867 -21.73 -31.49 -30.27
C THR A 867 -22.59 -30.97 -29.11
N THR A 868 -23.87 -31.34 -29.08
CA THR A 868 -24.70 -31.23 -27.86
C THR A 868 -24.25 -32.30 -26.86
N THR A 869 -23.53 -31.90 -25.83
CA THR A 869 -23.14 -32.77 -24.71
C THR A 869 -23.89 -32.38 -23.45
N SER A 870 -24.27 -33.37 -22.64
CA SER A 870 -24.87 -33.13 -21.32
C SER A 870 -23.84 -32.80 -20.24
N ASP A 871 -22.53 -32.90 -20.53
CA ASP A 871 -21.44 -32.56 -19.61
C ASP A 871 -21.00 -31.09 -19.77
N PRO A 872 -21.29 -30.20 -18.80
CA PRO A 872 -20.93 -28.79 -18.87
C PRO A 872 -19.42 -28.53 -18.89
N ILE A 873 -18.62 -29.46 -18.39
CA ILE A 873 -17.15 -29.37 -18.39
C ILE A 873 -16.63 -29.64 -19.80
N LYS A 874 -17.20 -30.64 -20.48
CA LYS A 874 -16.85 -30.95 -21.88
C LYS A 874 -17.28 -29.81 -22.82
N GLU A 875 -18.49 -29.28 -22.65
CA GLU A 875 -18.98 -28.13 -23.43
C GLU A 875 -18.01 -26.95 -23.34
N GLN A 876 -17.50 -26.65 -22.13
CA GLN A 876 -16.52 -25.59 -21.91
C GLN A 876 -15.20 -25.85 -22.64
N LEU A 877 -14.72 -27.10 -22.57
CA LEU A 877 -13.47 -27.51 -23.19
C LEU A 877 -13.57 -27.41 -24.72
N ASP A 878 -14.70 -27.84 -25.29
CA ASP A 878 -14.94 -27.76 -26.72
C ASP A 878 -14.99 -26.30 -27.19
N ASP A 879 -15.74 -25.43 -26.49
CA ASP A 879 -15.77 -23.98 -26.76
C ASP A 879 -14.36 -23.35 -26.70
N PHE A 880 -13.58 -23.71 -25.68
CA PHE A 880 -12.22 -23.22 -25.53
C PHE A 880 -11.33 -23.65 -26.71
N PHE A 881 -11.31 -24.93 -27.06
CA PHE A 881 -10.51 -25.40 -28.19
C PHE A 881 -10.97 -24.82 -29.53
N GLN A 882 -12.27 -24.58 -29.72
CA GLN A 882 -12.77 -23.90 -30.92
C GLN A 882 -12.23 -22.47 -31.02
N LYS A 883 -12.20 -21.73 -29.89
CA LYS A 883 -11.61 -20.38 -29.86
C LYS A 883 -10.11 -20.40 -30.14
N VAL A 884 -9.39 -21.43 -29.65
CA VAL A 884 -7.97 -21.64 -29.96
C VAL A 884 -7.75 -21.92 -31.46
N LYS A 885 -8.57 -22.80 -32.07
CA LYS A 885 -8.50 -23.19 -33.48
C LYS A 885 -8.84 -22.04 -34.42
N ASN A 886 -9.94 -21.33 -34.15
CA ASN A 886 -10.51 -20.35 -35.07
C ASN A 886 -9.82 -18.98 -34.96
N GLY A 887 -9.24 -18.67 -33.79
CA GLY A 887 -8.45 -17.47 -33.52
C GLY A 887 -9.22 -16.16 -33.70
N HIS A 888 -9.43 -15.42 -32.61
CA HIS A 888 -10.07 -14.10 -32.70
C HIS A 888 -9.10 -12.97 -33.12
N CYS A 889 -7.80 -13.27 -33.19
CA CYS A 889 -6.67 -12.35 -33.42
C CYS A 889 -5.91 -12.68 -34.72
N LYS A 890 -6.60 -12.69 -35.87
CA LYS A 890 -6.02 -13.17 -37.15
C LYS A 890 -4.82 -12.36 -37.65
N ASP A 891 -4.74 -11.08 -37.31
CA ASP A 891 -3.71 -10.15 -37.83
C ASP A 891 -2.58 -9.81 -36.83
N SER A 892 -2.63 -10.37 -35.60
CA SER A 892 -1.77 -9.95 -34.47
C SER A 892 -0.93 -11.07 -33.83
N THR A 893 -1.01 -12.31 -34.30
CA THR A 893 -0.39 -13.45 -33.60
C THR A 893 1.00 -13.78 -34.12
N THR A 894 2.02 -13.59 -33.28
CA THR A 894 3.36 -14.19 -33.44
C THR A 894 3.36 -15.69 -33.13
N ASP A 895 2.23 -16.24 -32.66
CA ASP A 895 2.07 -17.63 -32.24
C ASP A 895 1.73 -18.57 -33.41
N THR A 896 2.74 -19.29 -33.91
CA THR A 896 2.60 -20.25 -35.00
C THR A 896 2.09 -21.62 -34.56
N ASN A 897 1.92 -21.88 -33.26
CA ASN A 897 1.52 -23.20 -32.76
C ASN A 897 0.06 -23.51 -33.13
N LYS A 898 -0.21 -24.80 -33.39
CA LYS A 898 -1.57 -25.30 -33.63
C LYS A 898 -2.22 -25.76 -32.33
N TYR A 899 -1.43 -26.16 -31.34
CA TYR A 899 -1.91 -26.73 -30.07
C TYR A 899 -2.67 -28.05 -30.22
N ASP A 900 -2.55 -28.72 -31.36
CA ASP A 900 -3.02 -30.09 -31.58
C ASP A 900 -2.18 -31.12 -30.81
N LYS A 901 -0.94 -30.75 -30.47
CA LYS A 901 -0.04 -31.53 -29.62
C LYS A 901 -0.01 -31.00 -28.17
N PRO A 902 -0.13 -31.87 -27.15
CA PRO A 902 -0.11 -31.46 -25.74
C PRO A 902 1.20 -30.78 -25.33
N GLU A 903 2.32 -31.16 -25.94
CA GLU A 903 3.63 -30.56 -25.67
C GLU A 903 3.66 -29.07 -26.02
N GLU A 904 2.97 -28.65 -27.09
CA GLU A 904 2.88 -27.23 -27.47
C GLU A 904 2.12 -26.44 -26.42
N PHE A 905 0.98 -26.97 -25.97
CA PHE A 905 0.19 -26.37 -24.89
C PHE A 905 1.01 -26.26 -23.61
N VAL A 906 1.57 -27.37 -23.11
CA VAL A 906 2.34 -27.40 -21.87
C VAL A 906 3.55 -26.48 -21.94
N ASN A 907 4.26 -26.46 -23.07
CA ASN A 907 5.39 -25.58 -23.25
C ASN A 907 4.98 -24.11 -23.23
N SER A 908 3.93 -23.75 -23.98
CA SER A 908 3.41 -22.37 -24.04
C SER A 908 2.99 -21.87 -22.66
N MET A 909 2.38 -22.73 -21.83
CA MET A 909 1.92 -22.41 -20.48
C MET A 909 3.02 -22.48 -19.41
N GLY A 910 4.26 -22.79 -19.80
CA GLY A 910 5.42 -22.83 -18.90
C GLY A 910 5.61 -24.13 -18.12
N GLY A 911 4.86 -25.19 -18.41
CA GLY A 911 4.97 -26.48 -17.71
C GLY A 911 6.37 -27.11 -17.82
N TYR A 912 7.09 -26.91 -18.93
CA TYR A 912 8.47 -27.40 -19.08
C TYR A 912 9.56 -26.46 -18.56
N LYS A 913 9.21 -25.39 -17.81
CA LYS A 913 10.15 -24.36 -17.34
C LYS A 913 11.41 -24.95 -16.72
N TYR A 914 11.27 -25.83 -15.73
CA TYR A 914 12.40 -26.38 -14.98
C TYR A 914 13.24 -27.38 -15.75
N CYS A 915 12.67 -28.07 -16.74
CA CYS A 915 13.43 -28.97 -17.60
C CYS A 915 14.41 -28.19 -18.49
N LYS A 916 14.07 -26.96 -18.91
CA LYS A 916 14.97 -26.13 -19.74
C LYS A 916 16.23 -25.68 -19.03
N ASP A 917 16.18 -25.58 -17.70
CA ASP A 917 17.35 -25.28 -16.87
C ASP A 917 18.29 -26.48 -16.75
N THR A 918 17.96 -27.61 -17.39
CA THR A 918 18.77 -28.81 -17.50
C THR A 918 19.18 -29.05 -18.96
N SER A 919 20.05 -30.03 -19.19
CA SER A 919 20.35 -30.50 -20.56
C SER A 919 19.19 -31.25 -21.23
N GLN A 920 18.11 -31.53 -20.48
CA GLN A 920 16.91 -32.24 -20.93
C GLN A 920 15.82 -31.25 -21.30
N ASN A 921 15.96 -30.60 -22.45
CA ASN A 921 15.14 -29.46 -22.84
C ASN A 921 14.31 -29.69 -24.12
N VAL A 922 14.33 -30.91 -24.68
CA VAL A 922 13.51 -31.30 -25.83
C VAL A 922 12.26 -32.05 -25.35
N TYR A 923 11.08 -31.60 -25.75
CA TYR A 923 9.80 -32.19 -25.34
C TYR A 923 9.01 -32.75 -26.51
N LYS A 924 9.20 -32.22 -27.74
CA LYS A 924 8.56 -32.77 -28.94
C LYS A 924 9.28 -34.04 -29.37
N GLN A 925 8.51 -35.08 -29.66
CA GLN A 925 9.02 -36.39 -30.11
C GLN A 925 9.29 -36.47 -31.62
N ASP A 926 9.39 -35.30 -32.29
CA ASP A 926 9.48 -35.18 -33.76
C ASP A 926 10.75 -35.83 -34.36
N LYS A 927 11.73 -36.19 -33.52
CA LYS A 927 12.91 -36.99 -33.88
C LYS A 927 13.07 -38.13 -32.87
N SER A 928 12.73 -39.35 -33.29
CA SER A 928 13.03 -40.56 -32.52
C SER A 928 14.51 -40.58 -32.15
N GLY A 929 14.82 -40.62 -30.84
CA GLY A 929 16.19 -40.77 -30.34
C GLY A 929 16.94 -39.50 -29.93
N ASP A 930 16.29 -38.32 -29.82
CA ASP A 930 16.97 -37.13 -29.30
C ASP A 930 17.40 -37.33 -27.83
N GLU A 931 18.71 -37.27 -27.59
CA GLU A 931 19.30 -37.45 -26.27
C GLU A 931 18.91 -36.37 -25.26
N ALA A 932 18.44 -35.20 -25.74
CA ALA A 932 17.96 -34.10 -24.91
C ALA A 932 16.47 -34.24 -24.52
N HIS A 933 15.80 -35.33 -24.92
CA HIS A 933 14.37 -35.47 -24.66
C HIS A 933 14.07 -35.61 -23.15
N VAL A 934 13.02 -34.93 -22.66
CA VAL A 934 12.69 -34.83 -21.24
C VAL A 934 12.49 -36.20 -20.56
N PHE A 935 11.94 -37.18 -21.29
CA PHE A 935 11.77 -38.56 -20.82
C PHE A 935 12.92 -39.51 -21.21
N GLN A 936 14.12 -39.01 -21.53
CA GLN A 936 15.28 -39.88 -21.68
C GLN A 936 15.65 -40.51 -20.35
N LYS A 937 15.91 -41.83 -20.35
CA LYS A 937 16.27 -42.59 -19.14
C LYS A 937 17.56 -42.11 -18.50
N LYS A 938 18.46 -41.51 -19.26
CA LYS A 938 19.74 -40.96 -18.78
C LYS A 938 19.86 -39.50 -19.22
N PRO A 939 20.43 -38.62 -18.39
CA PRO A 939 20.76 -37.26 -18.77
C PRO A 939 21.69 -37.22 -19.98
N LYS A 940 21.38 -36.38 -20.96
CA LYS A 940 22.22 -36.14 -22.15
C LYS A 940 23.71 -35.97 -21.80
N ASP A 941 23.98 -35.10 -20.83
CA ASP A 941 25.36 -34.72 -20.51
C ASP A 941 26.17 -35.78 -19.76
N TYR A 942 25.52 -36.78 -19.17
CA TYR A 942 26.13 -37.77 -18.28
C TYR A 942 25.89 -39.22 -18.72
N LYS A 943 25.45 -39.44 -19.96
CA LYS A 943 25.07 -40.75 -20.48
C LYS A 943 26.15 -41.82 -20.26
N ASN A 944 27.40 -41.48 -20.57
CA ASN A 944 28.54 -42.41 -20.45
C ASN A 944 28.91 -42.64 -18.98
N GLU A 945 28.88 -41.60 -18.16
CA GLU A 945 29.18 -41.68 -16.73
C GLU A 945 28.13 -42.51 -15.99
N CYS A 946 26.87 -42.47 -16.44
CA CYS A 946 25.81 -43.33 -15.93
C CYS A 946 26.06 -44.83 -16.18
N ASP A 947 26.77 -45.15 -17.27
CA ASP A 947 27.13 -46.52 -17.65
C ASP A 947 28.42 -47.01 -17.02
N TRP A 948 29.05 -46.20 -16.16
CA TRP A 948 30.26 -46.61 -15.48
C TRP A 948 30.02 -47.86 -14.64
N LYS A 949 30.84 -48.89 -14.90
CA LYS A 949 30.92 -50.12 -14.11
C LYS A 949 32.33 -50.24 -13.55
N GLU A 950 32.45 -50.84 -12.38
CA GLU A 950 33.75 -51.24 -11.87
C GLU A 950 34.27 -52.43 -12.70
N ASP A 951 35.52 -52.36 -13.16
CA ASP A 951 36.18 -53.49 -13.82
C ASP A 951 36.25 -54.67 -12.83
N PRO A 952 36.01 -55.92 -13.27
CA PRO A 952 36.17 -57.08 -12.39
C PRO A 952 37.60 -57.10 -11.82
N PRO A 953 37.78 -57.50 -10.55
CA PRO A 953 39.11 -57.56 -9.95
C PRO A 953 40.00 -58.47 -10.81
N PRO A 954 41.27 -58.10 -11.06
CA PRO A 954 42.19 -58.98 -11.76
C PRO A 954 42.35 -60.27 -10.96
N ASP A 955 42.28 -61.40 -11.68
CA ASP A 955 42.46 -62.75 -11.14
C ASP A 955 43.74 -62.83 -10.30
N LEU A 956 43.57 -63.06 -9.00
CA LEU A 956 44.63 -63.14 -8.01
C LEU A 956 45.18 -64.57 -7.97
N SER A 957 45.96 -64.94 -8.99
CA SER A 957 46.86 -66.09 -8.93
C SER A 957 48.32 -65.65 -8.70
N SER A 958 48.54 -64.79 -7.70
CA SER A 958 49.85 -64.55 -7.05
C SER A 958 49.65 -63.70 -5.78
N PRO A 959 50.16 -64.12 -4.60
CA PRO A 959 49.97 -63.36 -3.36
C PRO A 959 50.97 -62.19 -3.28
N PRO A 960 50.53 -60.93 -3.04
CA PRO A 960 51.42 -59.86 -2.65
C PRO A 960 51.60 -59.81 -1.12
N PRO A 961 52.73 -59.27 -0.62
CA PRO A 961 53.05 -59.23 0.80
C PRO A 961 52.17 -58.21 1.54
N ALA A 962 51.90 -58.53 2.81
CA ALA A 962 51.14 -57.68 3.72
C ALA A 962 51.78 -56.29 3.89
N SER A 963 51.00 -55.23 3.66
CA SER A 963 51.25 -53.89 4.18
C SER A 963 49.93 -53.33 4.73
N PRO A 964 49.91 -52.74 5.93
CA PRO A 964 48.71 -52.21 6.55
C PRO A 964 48.44 -50.78 6.07
N GLY A 965 47.25 -50.54 5.53
CA GLY A 965 46.77 -49.22 5.16
C GLY A 965 45.27 -49.26 4.89
N GLU A 966 44.46 -48.90 5.89
CA GLU A 966 43.03 -48.65 5.71
C GLU A 966 42.79 -47.46 4.75
N PRO A 967 41.76 -47.51 3.89
CA PRO A 967 41.47 -46.46 2.91
C PRO A 967 40.88 -45.19 3.57
N PRO A 968 41.12 -43.98 3.02
CA PRO A 968 40.53 -42.75 3.56
C PRO A 968 39.04 -42.64 3.20
N VAL A 969 38.21 -42.61 4.24
CA VAL A 969 36.77 -42.37 4.21
C VAL A 969 36.51 -40.87 3.96
N PHE A 970 35.87 -40.51 2.85
CA PHE A 970 35.63 -39.10 2.44
C PHE A 970 34.23 -38.58 2.81
N LEU A 971 33.32 -39.45 3.26
CA LEU A 971 32.03 -39.06 3.83
C LEU A 971 32.09 -39.29 5.34
N PRO A 972 31.74 -38.30 6.19
CA PRO A 972 31.74 -38.52 7.63
C PRO A 972 30.81 -39.72 7.95
N PRO A 973 31.26 -40.70 8.77
CA PRO A 973 30.38 -41.76 9.25
C PRO A 973 29.22 -41.14 10.04
N ALA A 974 28.10 -41.87 10.16
CA ALA A 974 26.99 -41.42 11.00
C ALA A 974 27.49 -41.09 12.42
N SER A 975 26.88 -40.08 13.06
CA SER A 975 27.25 -39.68 14.42
C SER A 975 27.12 -40.84 15.40
N ASN A 976 28.15 -41.06 16.21
CA ASN A 976 28.16 -42.04 17.30
C ASN A 976 27.62 -41.47 18.62
N THR A 977 27.30 -40.18 18.67
CA THR A 977 26.80 -39.50 19.88
C THR A 977 25.27 -39.31 19.78
N PRO A 978 24.47 -39.73 20.78
CA PRO A 978 23.04 -39.48 20.76
C PRO A 978 22.71 -37.97 20.64
N PRO A 979 21.85 -37.54 19.69
CA PRO A 979 21.52 -36.12 19.49
C PRO A 979 21.02 -35.42 20.76
N LYS A 980 20.36 -36.15 21.66
CA LYS A 980 19.85 -35.64 22.94
C LYS A 980 20.97 -35.15 23.87
N ASP A 981 22.11 -35.83 23.88
CA ASP A 981 23.24 -35.49 24.77
C ASP A 981 23.97 -34.22 24.29
N ILE A 982 24.11 -34.08 22.97
CA ILE A 982 24.64 -32.85 22.34
C ILE A 982 23.70 -31.67 22.63
N CYS A 983 22.40 -31.85 22.43
CA CYS A 983 21.39 -30.82 22.70
C CYS A 983 21.37 -30.36 24.16
N LYS A 984 21.60 -31.26 25.12
CA LYS A 984 21.74 -30.91 26.54
C LYS A 984 22.95 -30.01 26.78
N THR A 985 24.10 -30.37 26.20
CA THR A 985 25.34 -29.58 26.28
C THR A 985 25.16 -28.18 25.68
N VAL A 986 24.48 -28.09 24.53
CA VAL A 986 24.18 -26.83 23.86
C VAL A 986 23.27 -25.94 24.70
N LYS A 987 22.21 -26.50 25.28
CA LYS A 987 21.29 -25.76 26.16
C LYS A 987 22.03 -25.13 27.34
N GLN A 988 22.85 -25.91 28.03
CA GLN A 988 23.68 -25.42 29.15
C GLN A 988 24.63 -24.29 28.71
N CYS A 989 25.31 -24.45 27.57
CA CYS A 989 26.20 -23.43 27.01
C CYS A 989 25.48 -22.11 26.73
N ILE A 990 24.30 -22.16 26.10
CA ILE A 990 23.51 -20.96 25.77
C ILE A 990 23.02 -20.28 27.05
N ASP A 991 22.49 -21.05 28.01
CA ASP A 991 21.99 -20.52 29.27
C ASP A 991 23.11 -19.83 30.08
N GLU A 992 24.29 -20.46 30.19
CA GLU A 992 25.46 -19.88 30.87
C GLU A 992 25.92 -18.58 30.20
N ASN A 993 26.01 -18.57 28.86
CA ASN A 993 26.41 -17.38 28.11
C ASN A 993 25.41 -16.23 28.30
N ASN A 994 24.11 -16.52 28.19
CA ASN A 994 23.05 -15.51 28.36
C ASN A 994 22.99 -14.99 29.81
N ASN A 995 23.25 -15.85 30.80
CA ASN A 995 23.36 -15.45 32.20
C ASN A 995 24.58 -14.55 32.48
N LYS A 996 25.67 -14.68 31.72
CA LYS A 996 26.80 -13.73 31.79
C LYS A 996 26.39 -12.37 31.22
N ILE A 997 25.74 -12.37 30.05
CA ILE A 997 25.28 -11.14 29.38
C ILE A 997 24.25 -10.40 30.24
N SER A 998 23.28 -11.09 30.83
CA SER A 998 22.23 -10.48 31.67
C SER A 998 22.75 -9.84 32.96
N ARG A 999 23.94 -10.26 33.43
CA ARG A 999 24.64 -9.66 34.57
C ARG A 999 25.60 -8.54 34.18
N ASN A 1000 25.42 -7.93 32.99
CA ASN A 1000 26.30 -6.91 32.41
C ASN A 1000 27.78 -7.33 32.28
N LYS A 1001 28.06 -8.64 32.22
CA LYS A 1001 29.40 -9.16 31.89
C LYS A 1001 29.51 -9.40 30.39
N THR A 1002 30.72 -9.34 29.84
CA THR A 1002 30.96 -9.79 28.47
C THR A 1002 30.61 -11.28 28.35
N GLY A 1003 29.75 -11.62 27.39
CA GLY A 1003 29.42 -13.02 27.09
C GLY A 1003 30.63 -13.76 26.53
N ASP A 1004 30.60 -15.09 26.59
CA ASP A 1004 31.57 -15.94 25.90
C ASP A 1004 31.46 -15.72 24.38
N CYS A 1005 30.23 -15.62 23.86
CA CYS A 1005 29.97 -15.00 22.56
C CYS A 1005 28.85 -13.96 22.67
N ASN A 1006 29.04 -12.83 21.97
CA ASN A 1006 28.16 -11.68 22.08
C ASN A 1006 27.10 -11.67 20.95
N PRO A 1007 25.95 -10.99 21.16
CA PRO A 1007 24.96 -10.75 20.10
C PRO A 1007 25.58 -10.07 18.87
N LYS A 1008 25.04 -10.38 17.68
CA LYS A 1008 25.52 -9.83 16.40
C LYS A 1008 25.39 -8.31 16.31
N ILE A 1009 24.35 -7.76 16.95
CA ILE A 1009 24.01 -6.34 17.06
C ILE A 1009 23.48 -6.07 18.47
N LYS A 1010 23.55 -4.82 18.95
CA LYS A 1010 23.05 -4.47 20.30
C LYS A 1010 21.53 -4.38 20.37
N ASN A 1011 20.89 -3.87 19.31
CA ASN A 1011 19.43 -3.77 19.16
C ASN A 1011 19.05 -3.69 17.67
N THR A 1012 17.76 -3.69 17.34
CA THR A 1012 17.26 -3.68 15.95
C THR A 1012 17.49 -2.38 15.18
N SER A 1013 17.89 -1.29 15.85
CA SER A 1013 18.25 -0.01 15.22
C SER A 1013 19.77 0.19 15.08
N ASP A 1014 20.57 -0.78 15.53
CA ASP A 1014 22.02 -0.72 15.52
C ASP A 1014 22.59 -1.02 14.11
N THR A 1015 23.21 0.00 13.50
CA THR A 1015 23.85 -0.09 12.17
C THR A 1015 25.29 -0.60 12.21
N SER A 1016 25.77 -1.08 13.37
CA SER A 1016 27.16 -1.51 13.57
C SER A 1016 27.53 -2.89 13.02
N TYR A 1017 26.61 -3.60 12.34
CA TYR A 1017 26.95 -4.83 11.65
C TYR A 1017 27.89 -4.53 10.47
N PRO A 1018 29.02 -5.26 10.32
CA PRO A 1018 30.06 -4.87 9.37
C PRO A 1018 29.61 -5.00 7.92
N LYS A 1019 30.19 -4.20 7.03
CA LYS A 1019 30.08 -4.38 5.58
C LYS A 1019 31.03 -5.48 5.11
N TRP A 1020 30.87 -5.92 3.86
CA TRP A 1020 31.83 -6.81 3.19
C TRP A 1020 33.24 -6.22 3.26
N ALA A 1021 34.20 -7.01 3.73
CA ALA A 1021 35.60 -6.59 3.83
C ALA A 1021 36.38 -7.15 2.64
N CYS A 1022 36.68 -6.30 1.66
CA CYS A 1022 37.37 -6.66 0.42
C CYS A 1022 38.82 -6.15 0.36
N GLU A 1023 39.36 -5.67 1.48
CA GLU A 1023 40.73 -5.18 1.55
C GLU A 1023 41.71 -6.35 1.58
N ASN A 1024 42.73 -6.32 0.71
CA ASN A 1024 43.79 -7.34 0.68
C ASN A 1024 44.49 -7.54 2.03
N SER A 1025 44.47 -6.53 2.91
CA SER A 1025 45.00 -6.59 4.28
C SER A 1025 44.31 -7.65 5.16
N LYS A 1026 43.13 -8.14 4.77
CA LYS A 1026 42.31 -9.10 5.53
C LYS A 1026 42.52 -10.56 5.14
N PHE A 1027 43.37 -10.86 4.14
CA PHE A 1027 43.56 -12.21 3.61
C PHE A 1027 45.02 -12.66 3.67
N GLU A 1028 45.21 -13.98 3.60
CA GLU A 1028 46.53 -14.59 3.43
C GLU A 1028 47.09 -14.35 2.02
N ASN A 1029 48.42 -14.43 1.88
CA ASN A 1029 49.10 -14.23 0.60
C ASN A 1029 48.58 -15.21 -0.48
N GLY A 1030 48.21 -14.70 -1.65
CA GLY A 1030 47.65 -15.49 -2.75
C GLY A 1030 46.12 -15.43 -2.89
N HIS A 1031 45.44 -14.67 -2.01
CA HIS A 1031 43.99 -14.44 -2.05
C HIS A 1031 43.63 -12.96 -2.22
N ASN A 1032 44.42 -12.23 -3.01
CA ASN A 1032 44.13 -10.84 -3.36
C ASN A 1032 42.75 -10.76 -4.04
N ASP A 1033 42.03 -9.66 -3.80
CA ASP A 1033 40.70 -9.35 -4.36
C ASP A 1033 39.55 -10.23 -3.85
N ALA A 1034 39.79 -11.05 -2.82
CA ALA A 1034 38.72 -11.74 -2.11
C ALA A 1034 37.87 -10.75 -1.28
N CYS A 1035 36.62 -11.10 -1.00
CA CYS A 1035 35.73 -10.35 -0.12
C CYS A 1035 35.22 -11.26 1.02
N MET A 1036 35.41 -10.82 2.27
CA MET A 1036 35.01 -11.56 3.46
C MET A 1036 33.61 -11.15 3.89
N PRO A 1037 32.67 -12.10 4.02
CA PRO A 1037 31.30 -11.79 4.40
C PRO A 1037 31.24 -11.22 5.83
N PRO A 1038 30.33 -10.28 6.11
CA PRO A 1038 30.08 -9.77 7.46
C PRO A 1038 29.92 -10.85 8.53
N ARG A 1039 29.25 -11.95 8.15
CA ARG A 1039 29.06 -13.15 8.97
C ARG A 1039 30.37 -13.75 9.46
N ARG A 1040 31.34 -13.95 8.56
CA ARG A 1040 32.67 -14.49 8.88
C ARG A 1040 33.47 -13.55 9.78
N GLN A 1041 33.35 -12.23 9.59
CA GLN A 1041 34.03 -11.23 10.42
C GLN A 1041 33.57 -11.23 11.88
N LYS A 1042 32.31 -11.64 12.13
CA LYS A 1042 31.69 -11.71 13.46
C LYS A 1042 31.57 -13.15 13.99
N LEU A 1043 32.29 -14.11 13.40
CA LEU A 1043 32.23 -15.53 13.77
C LEU A 1043 32.65 -15.74 15.23
N CYS A 1044 31.85 -16.48 16.01
CA CYS A 1044 32.15 -16.84 17.39
C CYS A 1044 33.33 -17.83 17.47
N LEU A 1045 34.49 -17.38 17.96
CA LEU A 1045 35.69 -18.22 18.10
C LEU A 1045 36.12 -18.42 19.55
N TYR A 1046 35.33 -17.95 20.52
CA TYR A 1046 35.77 -17.80 21.92
C TYR A 1046 36.32 -19.07 22.54
N TYR A 1047 35.59 -20.19 22.47
CA TYR A 1047 36.06 -21.42 23.11
C TYR A 1047 37.28 -22.02 22.40
N LEU A 1048 37.39 -21.83 21.08
CA LEU A 1048 38.55 -22.26 20.30
C LEU A 1048 39.79 -21.39 20.58
N ALA A 1049 39.63 -20.08 20.74
CA ALA A 1049 40.71 -19.13 20.89
C ALA A 1049 41.18 -18.92 22.33
N ARG A 1050 40.29 -19.06 23.33
CA ARG A 1050 40.52 -18.57 24.70
C ARG A 1050 40.38 -19.61 25.80
N THR A 1051 39.56 -20.65 25.60
CA THR A 1051 39.32 -21.66 26.65
C THR A 1051 40.02 -22.99 26.39
N LEU A 1052 40.29 -23.31 25.13
CA LEU A 1052 41.06 -24.50 24.76
C LEU A 1052 42.51 -24.31 25.22
N ASP A 1053 42.95 -25.12 26.20
CA ASP A 1053 44.31 -25.05 26.74
C ASP A 1053 45.34 -25.64 25.76
N ASN A 1054 46.62 -25.26 25.88
CA ASN A 1054 47.73 -25.79 25.05
C ASN A 1054 48.04 -27.29 25.28
N LYS A 1055 47.10 -28.05 25.84
CA LYS A 1055 47.22 -29.49 26.10
C LYS A 1055 46.54 -30.27 25.00
N SER A 1056 47.08 -31.44 24.69
CA SER A 1056 46.53 -32.29 23.65
C SER A 1056 45.25 -33.00 24.12
N ASP A 1057 44.09 -32.43 23.84
CA ASP A 1057 42.79 -32.99 24.22
C ASP A 1057 41.76 -32.85 23.09
N GLN A 1058 41.51 -33.95 22.37
CA GLN A 1058 40.58 -33.98 21.24
C GLN A 1058 39.11 -33.91 21.68
N ALA A 1059 38.78 -34.32 22.92
CA ALA A 1059 37.42 -34.26 23.44
C ALA A 1059 37.04 -32.81 23.78
N LYS A 1060 37.95 -32.07 24.43
CA LYS A 1060 37.79 -30.62 24.63
C LYS A 1060 37.73 -29.85 23.32
N LEU A 1061 38.50 -30.25 22.30
CA LEU A 1061 38.45 -29.65 20.97
C LEU A 1061 37.05 -29.81 20.35
N LYS A 1062 36.48 -31.02 20.41
CA LYS A 1062 35.12 -31.30 19.92
C LYS A 1062 34.09 -30.43 20.64
N GLU A 1063 34.17 -30.38 21.97
CA GLU A 1063 33.27 -29.58 22.80
C GLU A 1063 33.38 -28.08 22.47
N ALA A 1064 34.60 -27.55 22.30
CA ALA A 1064 34.84 -26.16 21.94
C ALA A 1064 34.21 -25.77 20.58
N PHE A 1065 34.32 -26.64 19.57
CA PHE A 1065 33.66 -26.45 18.28
C PHE A 1065 32.13 -26.47 18.41
N ILE A 1066 31.56 -27.45 19.14
CA ILE A 1066 30.11 -27.53 19.39
C ILE A 1066 29.60 -26.25 20.04
N LYS A 1067 30.28 -25.76 21.09
CA LYS A 1067 29.88 -24.54 21.80
C LYS A 1067 29.97 -23.29 20.93
N CYS A 1068 31.07 -23.12 20.17
CA CYS A 1068 31.21 -22.00 19.25
C CYS A 1068 30.14 -22.01 18.16
N ALA A 1069 29.94 -23.15 17.50
CA ALA A 1069 28.97 -23.28 16.42
C ALA A 1069 27.53 -23.11 16.90
N ALA A 1070 27.20 -23.61 18.09
CA ALA A 1070 25.89 -23.43 18.71
C ALA A 1070 25.59 -21.97 19.07
N LEU A 1071 26.50 -21.28 19.78
CA LEU A 1071 26.32 -19.85 20.12
C LEU A 1071 26.27 -18.98 18.86
N GLU A 1072 27.10 -19.28 17.87
CA GLU A 1072 27.07 -18.62 16.56
C GLU A 1072 25.69 -18.74 15.91
N THR A 1073 25.14 -19.96 15.88
CA THR A 1073 23.84 -20.25 15.24
C THR A 1073 22.71 -19.57 16.00
N TYR A 1074 22.76 -19.60 17.33
CA TYR A 1074 21.81 -18.93 18.22
C TYR A 1074 21.75 -17.42 17.95
N PHE A 1075 22.89 -16.72 17.98
CA PHE A 1075 22.92 -15.27 17.76
C PHE A 1075 22.67 -14.87 16.31
N SER A 1076 23.11 -15.68 15.34
CA SER A 1076 22.79 -15.47 13.93
C SER A 1076 21.30 -15.61 13.65
N TRP A 1077 20.60 -16.53 14.32
CA TRP A 1077 19.14 -16.63 14.25
C TRP A 1077 18.44 -15.38 14.80
N LEU A 1078 18.86 -14.91 15.98
CA LEU A 1078 18.29 -13.69 16.57
C LEU A 1078 18.48 -12.47 15.66
N TYR A 1079 19.64 -12.35 15.02
CA TYR A 1079 19.90 -11.33 14.01
C TYR A 1079 18.99 -11.47 12.79
N TYR A 1080 18.91 -12.69 12.24
CA TYR A 1080 18.10 -13.03 11.08
C TYR A 1080 16.63 -12.68 11.31
N LYS A 1081 16.07 -12.98 12.49
CA LYS A 1081 14.68 -12.66 12.82
C LYS A 1081 14.36 -11.16 12.76
N GLY A 1082 15.32 -10.30 13.12
CA GLY A 1082 15.14 -8.84 13.09
C GLY A 1082 15.36 -8.19 11.72
N HIS A 1083 16.03 -8.88 10.78
CA HIS A 1083 16.55 -8.29 9.53
C HIS A 1083 16.13 -9.04 8.26
N SER A 1084 15.48 -10.20 8.39
CA SER A 1084 14.99 -10.99 7.26
C SER A 1084 13.72 -10.38 6.66
N THR A 1085 13.54 -10.56 5.35
CA THR A 1085 12.28 -10.31 4.65
C THR A 1085 11.25 -11.42 4.90
N ASN A 1086 11.67 -12.58 5.44
CA ASN A 1086 10.80 -13.71 5.78
C ASN A 1086 10.16 -13.49 7.16
N LYS A 1087 8.98 -12.88 7.16
CA LYS A 1087 8.20 -12.60 8.39
C LYS A 1087 7.72 -13.87 9.11
N ASP A 1088 7.69 -15.01 8.42
CA ASP A 1088 7.24 -16.30 8.97
C ASP A 1088 8.38 -17.15 9.55
N ALA A 1089 9.61 -16.64 9.57
CA ALA A 1089 10.78 -17.37 10.05
C ALA A 1089 10.58 -18.04 11.42
N GLU A 1090 9.98 -17.32 12.38
CA GLU A 1090 9.72 -17.87 13.71
C GLU A 1090 8.66 -18.98 13.69
N MET A 1091 7.63 -18.83 12.85
CA MET A 1091 6.58 -19.84 12.69
C MET A 1091 7.12 -21.12 12.04
N GLN A 1092 7.93 -20.98 10.98
CA GLN A 1092 8.62 -22.10 10.33
C GLN A 1092 9.43 -22.89 11.35
N LEU A 1093 10.21 -22.20 12.19
CA LEU A 1093 11.03 -22.85 13.20
C LEU A 1093 10.19 -23.58 14.27
N LYS A 1094 9.08 -22.97 14.75
CA LYS A 1094 8.15 -23.62 15.69
C LYS A 1094 7.54 -24.92 15.15
N GLN A 1095 7.41 -25.02 13.83
CA GLN A 1095 6.94 -26.23 13.15
C GLN A 1095 8.06 -27.23 12.81
N GLY A 1096 9.30 -26.96 13.23
CA GLY A 1096 10.44 -27.84 12.98
C GLY A 1096 11.04 -27.70 11.58
N LYS A 1097 10.86 -26.54 10.94
CA LYS A 1097 11.43 -26.21 9.63
C LYS A 1097 12.39 -25.03 9.74
N ILE A 1098 13.63 -25.21 9.29
CA ILE A 1098 14.65 -24.15 9.22
C ILE A 1098 14.46 -23.41 7.87
N PRO A 1099 14.27 -22.08 7.86
CA PRO A 1099 14.21 -21.27 6.65
C PRO A 1099 15.41 -21.51 5.72
N ASP A 1100 15.18 -21.59 4.42
CA ASP A 1100 16.20 -22.05 3.46
C ASP A 1100 17.37 -21.07 3.29
N ASP A 1101 17.09 -19.78 3.35
CA ASP A 1101 18.08 -18.70 3.36
C ASP A 1101 18.91 -18.70 4.64
N PHE A 1102 18.27 -18.90 5.80
CA PHE A 1102 18.99 -19.08 7.05
C PHE A 1102 19.83 -20.38 7.06
N MET A 1103 19.29 -21.47 6.52
CA MET A 1103 19.98 -22.76 6.37
C MET A 1103 21.25 -22.61 5.53
N ARG A 1104 21.20 -21.86 4.41
CA ARG A 1104 22.39 -21.53 3.61
C ARG A 1104 23.44 -20.80 4.44
N SER A 1105 23.03 -19.75 5.17
CA SER A 1105 23.92 -18.98 6.05
C SER A 1105 24.55 -19.85 7.16
N MET A 1106 23.76 -20.75 7.75
CA MET A 1106 24.21 -21.73 8.73
C MET A 1106 25.27 -22.67 8.12
N PHE A 1107 25.10 -23.10 6.88
CA PHE A 1107 26.08 -23.97 6.20
C PHE A 1107 27.32 -23.24 5.70
N TYR A 1108 27.22 -21.96 5.31
CA TYR A 1108 28.41 -21.14 5.08
C TYR A 1108 29.26 -21.03 6.35
N THR A 1109 28.60 -20.88 7.50
CA THR A 1109 29.24 -20.88 8.83
C THR A 1109 29.87 -22.22 9.19
N TYR A 1110 29.14 -23.33 8.98
CA TYR A 1110 29.67 -24.68 9.16
C TYR A 1110 30.92 -24.92 8.32
N GLY A 1111 30.93 -24.42 7.07
CA GLY A 1111 32.09 -24.46 6.20
C GLY A 1111 33.27 -23.62 6.67
N ASP A 1112 33.02 -22.45 7.23
CA ASP A 1112 34.10 -21.61 7.79
C ASP A 1112 34.76 -22.28 9.00
N TYR A 1113 33.99 -22.92 9.89
CA TYR A 1113 34.57 -23.73 10.98
C TYR A 1113 35.39 -24.91 10.46
N ARG A 1114 34.92 -25.56 9.40
CA ARG A 1114 35.65 -26.65 8.73
C ARG A 1114 36.99 -26.17 8.22
N ASP A 1115 37.00 -25.07 7.48
CA ASP A 1115 38.23 -24.56 6.88
C ASP A 1115 39.19 -24.02 7.96
N LEU A 1116 38.68 -23.52 9.09
CA LEU A 1116 39.48 -23.25 10.28
C LEU A 1116 40.15 -24.52 10.84
N CYS A 1117 39.39 -25.61 10.97
CA CYS A 1117 39.89 -26.89 11.48
C CYS A 1117 40.97 -27.49 10.57
N LEU A 1118 40.75 -27.42 9.27
CA LEU A 1118 41.65 -27.96 8.24
C LEU A 1118 42.86 -27.05 7.95
N ASP A 1119 42.94 -25.89 8.60
CA ASP A 1119 43.94 -24.85 8.33
C ASP A 1119 43.93 -24.40 6.85
N LYS A 1120 42.73 -24.31 6.27
CA LYS A 1120 42.46 -23.82 4.91
C LYS A 1120 41.68 -22.49 4.89
N ASP A 1121 41.45 -21.89 6.06
CA ASP A 1121 40.86 -20.54 6.16
C ASP A 1121 41.76 -19.54 5.44
N ILE A 1122 41.17 -18.75 4.54
CA ILE A 1122 41.88 -17.77 3.70
C ILE A 1122 41.97 -16.38 4.36
N GLY A 1123 41.34 -16.21 5.51
CA GLY A 1123 41.43 -14.99 6.31
C GLY A 1123 42.81 -14.85 6.94
N LYS A 1124 43.29 -13.61 7.05
CA LYS A 1124 44.61 -13.32 7.59
C LYS A 1124 44.69 -13.67 9.07
N LYS A 1125 45.74 -14.40 9.45
CA LYS A 1125 45.99 -14.85 10.82
C LYS A 1125 47.00 -13.92 11.50
N ASN A 1126 46.55 -12.76 11.97
CA ASN A 1126 47.45 -11.77 12.55
C ASN A 1126 47.96 -12.21 13.93
N PRO A 1127 49.20 -11.85 14.31
CA PRO A 1127 49.70 -12.08 15.66
C PRO A 1127 48.74 -11.47 16.69
N ASN A 1128 48.32 -12.29 17.66
CA ASN A 1128 47.42 -11.96 18.77
C ASN A 1128 45.91 -11.87 18.47
N ASP A 1129 45.45 -12.10 17.24
CA ASP A 1129 44.01 -12.18 16.95
C ASP A 1129 43.40 -13.55 17.35
N ASP A 1130 42.07 -13.59 17.48
CA ASP A 1130 41.36 -14.81 17.90
C ASP A 1130 41.38 -15.90 16.80
N VAL A 1131 41.62 -15.55 15.52
CA VAL A 1131 41.73 -16.52 14.42
C VAL A 1131 43.04 -17.29 14.54
N LYS A 1132 44.18 -16.59 14.68
CA LYS A 1132 45.50 -17.19 14.88
C LYS A 1132 45.52 -18.04 16.15
N LYS A 1133 44.97 -17.54 17.26
CA LYS A 1133 44.86 -18.28 18.52
C LYS A 1133 44.04 -19.56 18.34
N ALA A 1134 42.88 -19.47 17.70
CA ALA A 1134 42.06 -20.65 17.41
C ALA A 1134 42.82 -21.67 16.55
N THR A 1135 43.44 -21.24 15.45
CA THR A 1135 44.24 -22.12 14.58
C THR A 1135 45.37 -22.80 15.34
N ASP A 1136 46.10 -22.07 16.18
CA ASP A 1136 47.20 -22.63 17.00
C ASP A 1136 46.69 -23.65 18.02
N ASN A 1137 45.61 -23.31 18.75
CA ASN A 1137 45.02 -24.20 19.74
C ASN A 1137 44.46 -25.48 19.11
N ILE A 1138 43.79 -25.37 17.95
CA ILE A 1138 43.32 -26.54 17.17
C ILE A 1138 44.52 -27.42 16.79
N THR A 1139 45.58 -26.79 16.26
CA THR A 1139 46.81 -27.50 15.88
C THR A 1139 47.42 -28.24 17.07
N ASN A 1140 47.47 -27.60 18.23
CA ASN A 1140 48.04 -28.18 19.45
C ASN A 1140 47.19 -29.31 20.02
N ALA A 1141 45.86 -29.16 20.00
CA ALA A 1141 44.94 -30.19 20.46
C ALA A 1141 45.02 -31.49 19.61
N LEU A 1142 45.37 -31.37 18.32
CA LEU A 1142 45.52 -32.49 17.40
C LEU A 1142 46.91 -33.17 17.44
N LYS A 1143 47.90 -32.65 18.19
CA LYS A 1143 49.26 -33.19 18.26
C LYS A 1143 49.42 -34.46 19.11
N ASN A 1144 48.40 -34.90 19.85
CA ASN A 1144 48.42 -36.07 20.73
C ASN A 1144 49.66 -36.15 21.65
N GLY A 1145 50.13 -35.01 22.16
CA GLY A 1145 51.27 -34.93 23.10
C GLY A 1145 52.66 -34.97 22.47
N GLN A 1146 52.79 -34.94 21.13
CA GLN A 1146 54.10 -34.90 20.46
C GLN A 1146 54.69 -33.48 20.44
N THR A 1147 55.86 -33.29 21.07
CA THR A 1147 56.67 -32.07 20.96
C THR A 1147 57.42 -32.03 19.63
N GLY A 1148 57.13 -31.04 18.78
CA GLY A 1148 57.89 -30.76 17.55
C GLY A 1148 57.37 -31.36 16.23
N GLY A 1149 56.22 -32.04 16.21
CA GLY A 1149 55.63 -32.61 14.98
C GLY A 1149 54.65 -31.67 14.26
N THR A 1150 54.72 -31.61 12.92
CA THR A 1150 53.69 -30.99 12.07
C THR A 1150 52.44 -31.87 12.03
N VAL A 1151 51.26 -31.31 12.33
CA VAL A 1151 49.97 -32.02 12.11
C VAL A 1151 49.68 -31.99 10.62
N ASP A 1152 49.74 -33.15 9.98
CA ASP A 1152 49.44 -33.27 8.54
C ASP A 1152 47.95 -33.04 8.23
N ASP A 1153 47.68 -32.73 6.96
CA ASP A 1153 46.33 -32.50 6.44
C ASP A 1153 45.41 -33.72 6.61
N ALA A 1154 45.95 -34.95 6.65
CA ALA A 1154 45.16 -36.17 6.77
C ALA A 1154 44.57 -36.33 8.18
N LYS A 1155 45.34 -35.99 9.23
CA LYS A 1155 44.87 -36.00 10.63
C LYS A 1155 43.75 -35.01 10.86
N ARG A 1156 43.88 -33.78 10.36
CA ARG A 1156 42.82 -32.75 10.46
C ARG A 1156 41.53 -33.19 9.78
N LYS A 1157 41.66 -33.74 8.56
CA LYS A 1157 40.52 -34.27 7.79
C LYS A 1157 39.84 -35.42 8.51
N LYS A 1158 40.63 -36.38 9.04
CA LYS A 1158 40.10 -37.50 9.82
C LYS A 1158 39.31 -37.02 11.03
N TRP A 1159 39.88 -36.12 11.83
CA TRP A 1159 39.21 -35.57 13.00
C TRP A 1159 37.91 -34.83 12.64
N TRP A 1160 37.92 -34.00 11.60
CA TRP A 1160 36.71 -33.32 11.13
C TRP A 1160 35.65 -34.32 10.66
N ASN A 1161 36.03 -35.36 9.93
CA ASN A 1161 35.09 -36.38 9.46
C ASN A 1161 34.43 -37.14 10.64
N GLU A 1162 35.18 -37.37 11.72
CA GLU A 1162 34.66 -38.06 12.92
C GLU A 1162 33.75 -37.17 13.78
N ASN A 1163 33.93 -35.85 13.75
CA ASN A 1163 33.29 -34.92 14.70
C ASN A 1163 32.37 -33.87 14.05
N GLY A 1164 32.47 -33.66 12.75
CA GLY A 1164 31.79 -32.60 12.01
C GLY A 1164 30.27 -32.69 12.06
N LEU A 1165 29.70 -33.90 12.11
CA LEU A 1165 28.25 -34.08 12.24
C LEU A 1165 27.75 -33.73 13.64
N ASP A 1166 28.56 -33.94 14.68
CA ASP A 1166 28.21 -33.57 16.05
C ASP A 1166 28.20 -32.05 16.23
N ILE A 1167 29.11 -31.35 15.55
CA ILE A 1167 29.14 -29.89 15.47
C ILE A 1167 27.86 -29.37 14.78
N LEU A 1168 27.50 -29.95 13.63
CA LEU A 1168 26.26 -29.60 12.91
C LEU A 1168 25.00 -29.89 13.75
N GLN A 1169 24.98 -31.02 14.44
CA GLN A 1169 23.90 -31.36 15.37
C GLN A 1169 23.80 -30.31 16.49
N GLY A 1170 24.93 -29.81 16.99
CA GLY A 1170 24.99 -28.70 17.93
C GLY A 1170 24.36 -27.41 17.39
N MET A 1171 24.61 -27.07 16.13
CA MET A 1171 23.99 -25.93 15.44
C MET A 1171 22.46 -26.09 15.35
N ILE A 1172 21.97 -27.27 14.97
CA ILE A 1172 20.52 -27.57 14.89
C ILE A 1172 19.87 -27.48 16.28
N CYS A 1173 20.53 -28.06 17.31
CA CYS A 1173 20.06 -27.99 18.69
C CYS A 1173 19.94 -26.54 19.19
N ALA A 1174 20.83 -25.64 18.78
CA ALA A 1174 20.84 -24.24 19.21
C ALA A 1174 19.55 -23.50 18.83
N LEU A 1175 18.96 -23.81 17.68
CA LEU A 1175 17.75 -23.14 17.18
C LEU A 1175 16.55 -23.35 18.10
N SER A 1176 16.41 -24.54 18.70
CA SER A 1176 15.35 -24.81 19.68
C SER A 1176 15.41 -23.90 20.91
N ASN A 1177 16.56 -23.29 21.21
CA ASN A 1177 16.71 -22.38 22.35
C ASN A 1177 16.34 -20.92 22.02
N THR A 1178 15.98 -20.62 20.78
CA THR A 1178 15.57 -19.27 20.34
C THR A 1178 14.07 -19.01 20.42
N VAL A 1179 13.28 -20.05 20.70
CA VAL A 1179 11.83 -19.95 20.92
C VAL A 1179 11.52 -19.78 22.40
N ASN A 1180 10.27 -19.44 22.71
CA ASN A 1180 9.79 -19.30 24.09
C ASN A 1180 10.01 -20.59 24.89
N ASP A 1181 10.21 -20.46 26.20
CA ASP A 1181 10.56 -21.60 27.08
C ASP A 1181 9.58 -22.78 26.97
N ASN A 1182 8.28 -22.51 26.80
CA ASN A 1182 7.23 -23.52 26.65
C ASN A 1182 7.35 -24.34 25.35
N ASP A 1183 8.00 -23.80 24.32
CA ASP A 1183 8.09 -24.43 22.99
C ASP A 1183 9.42 -25.15 22.75
N LYS A 1184 10.46 -24.89 23.57
CA LYS A 1184 11.84 -25.33 23.33
C LYS A 1184 11.95 -26.84 23.11
N ASP A 1185 11.36 -27.64 24.00
CA ASP A 1185 11.45 -29.11 23.95
C ASP A 1185 10.67 -29.68 22.76
N SER A 1186 9.50 -29.11 22.44
CA SER A 1186 8.67 -29.52 21.29
C SER A 1186 9.38 -29.23 19.97
N VAL A 1187 9.94 -28.02 19.82
CA VAL A 1187 10.69 -27.61 18.63
C VAL A 1187 11.96 -28.44 18.48
N GLN A 1188 12.68 -28.70 19.57
CA GLN A 1188 13.85 -29.58 19.57
C GLN A 1188 13.49 -30.98 19.06
N GLN A 1189 12.42 -31.59 19.55
CA GLN A 1189 11.98 -32.91 19.09
C GLN A 1189 11.61 -32.89 17.60
N LYS A 1190 10.90 -31.86 17.12
CA LYS A 1190 10.54 -31.73 15.71
C LYS A 1190 11.79 -31.62 14.83
N LEU A 1191 12.78 -30.81 15.21
CA LEU A 1191 14.02 -30.63 14.45
C LEU A 1191 14.87 -31.90 14.42
N ILE A 1192 15.05 -32.60 15.55
CA ILE A 1192 15.85 -33.84 15.61
C ILE A 1192 15.17 -34.97 14.83
N ASN A 1193 13.83 -35.05 14.87
CA ASN A 1193 13.10 -36.13 14.22
C ASN A 1193 12.86 -35.88 12.71
N ASN A 1194 13.04 -34.65 12.24
CA ASN A 1194 12.88 -34.30 10.83
C ASN A 1194 13.88 -35.05 9.96
N SER A 1195 13.37 -35.88 9.04
CA SER A 1195 14.18 -36.69 8.12
C SER A 1195 15.02 -35.86 7.15
N GLU A 1196 14.64 -34.61 6.86
CA GLU A 1196 15.44 -33.70 6.03
C GLU A 1196 16.75 -33.28 6.70
N TYR A 1197 16.79 -33.30 8.04
CA TYR A 1197 17.92 -32.86 8.86
C TYR A 1197 18.77 -34.02 9.39
N LYS A 1198 18.37 -35.25 9.11
CA LYS A 1198 19.15 -36.45 9.42
C LYS A 1198 20.14 -36.73 8.29
N TYR A 1199 21.42 -36.69 8.63
CA TYR A 1199 22.47 -37.10 7.70
C TYR A 1199 22.48 -38.62 7.60
N ASN A 1200 22.31 -39.14 6.39
CA ASN A 1200 22.45 -40.56 6.09
C ASN A 1200 23.49 -40.71 4.97
N PRO A 1201 24.66 -41.34 5.24
CA PRO A 1201 25.69 -41.55 4.22
C PRO A 1201 25.23 -42.44 3.06
N ASP A 1202 24.20 -43.28 3.27
CA ASP A 1202 23.61 -44.16 2.26
C ASP A 1202 22.44 -43.52 1.50
N ASN A 1203 21.95 -42.35 1.96
CA ASN A 1203 20.86 -41.61 1.32
C ASN A 1203 21.20 -40.12 1.23
N LEU A 1204 21.90 -39.75 0.16
CA LEU A 1204 22.34 -38.36 -0.09
C LEU A 1204 21.24 -37.45 -0.67
N ASN A 1205 20.01 -37.95 -0.84
CA ASN A 1205 18.87 -37.16 -1.31
C ASN A 1205 18.26 -36.27 -0.22
N THR A 1206 18.74 -36.36 1.03
CA THR A 1206 18.27 -35.46 2.09
C THR A 1206 18.87 -34.07 1.96
N LYS A 1207 18.10 -33.06 2.40
CA LYS A 1207 18.49 -31.66 2.35
C LYS A 1207 19.83 -31.42 3.06
N ILE A 1208 20.00 -32.00 4.24
CA ILE A 1208 21.24 -31.86 5.03
C ILE A 1208 22.45 -32.50 4.35
N ALA A 1209 22.28 -33.66 3.70
CA ALA A 1209 23.38 -34.35 3.02
C ALA A 1209 23.91 -33.52 1.85
N THR A 1210 23.01 -32.88 1.11
CA THR A 1210 23.38 -31.97 0.01
C THR A 1210 24.21 -30.78 0.52
N TYR A 1211 23.81 -30.15 1.62
CA TYR A 1211 24.52 -29.02 2.20
C TYR A 1211 25.87 -29.39 2.82
N VAL A 1212 25.95 -30.52 3.52
CA VAL A 1212 27.21 -31.07 4.04
C VAL A 1212 28.16 -31.31 2.88
N PHE A 1213 27.68 -31.96 1.81
CA PHE A 1213 28.49 -32.23 0.62
C PHE A 1213 28.97 -30.94 -0.07
N TYR A 1214 28.06 -29.99 -0.32
CA TYR A 1214 28.39 -28.67 -0.86
C TYR A 1214 29.52 -28.01 -0.05
N THR A 1215 29.44 -28.07 1.27
CA THR A 1215 30.44 -27.49 2.17
C THR A 1215 31.80 -28.17 2.05
N HIS A 1216 31.84 -29.50 1.92
CA HIS A 1216 33.08 -30.26 1.82
C HIS A 1216 33.77 -30.08 0.46
N MET A 1217 33.00 -29.78 -0.58
CA MET A 1217 33.45 -29.73 -1.97
C MET A 1217 33.69 -28.32 -2.50
N THR A 1218 33.09 -27.30 -1.88
CA THR A 1218 33.17 -25.92 -2.36
C THR A 1218 34.22 -25.17 -1.55
N PRO A 1219 35.31 -24.67 -2.16
CA PRO A 1219 36.31 -23.84 -1.50
C PRO A 1219 35.69 -22.61 -0.83
N GLN A 1220 36.30 -22.14 0.26
CA GLN A 1220 35.80 -21.03 1.06
C GLN A 1220 35.47 -19.78 0.23
N PHE A 1221 36.37 -19.40 -0.68
CA PHE A 1221 36.16 -18.29 -1.60
C PHE A 1221 34.86 -18.39 -2.39
N LEU A 1222 34.56 -19.57 -2.98
CA LEU A 1222 33.34 -19.74 -3.79
C LEU A 1222 32.08 -19.72 -2.92
N ARG A 1223 32.15 -20.17 -1.66
CA ARG A 1223 31.01 -20.05 -0.73
C ARG A 1223 30.75 -18.59 -0.40
N TRP A 1224 31.79 -17.80 -0.13
CA TRP A 1224 31.65 -16.35 0.11
C TRP A 1224 31.16 -15.61 -1.15
N PHE A 1225 31.63 -15.98 -2.34
CA PHE A 1225 31.14 -15.39 -3.58
C PHE A 1225 29.65 -15.69 -3.83
N ASN A 1226 29.20 -16.92 -3.56
CA ASN A 1226 27.78 -17.26 -3.62
C ASN A 1226 26.96 -16.43 -2.62
N GLU A 1227 27.41 -16.32 -1.37
CA GLU A 1227 26.79 -15.47 -0.34
C GLU A 1227 26.66 -14.00 -0.81
N TRP A 1228 27.72 -13.45 -1.42
CA TRP A 1228 27.70 -12.10 -2.00
C TRP A 1228 26.70 -11.96 -3.15
N SER A 1229 26.68 -12.92 -4.07
CA SER A 1229 25.78 -12.88 -5.24
C SER A 1229 24.31 -12.91 -4.83
N GLU A 1230 23.97 -13.70 -3.80
CA GLU A 1230 22.61 -13.75 -3.25
C GLU A 1230 22.22 -12.42 -2.59
N GLU A 1231 23.14 -11.78 -1.86
CA GLU A 1231 22.90 -10.47 -1.26
C GLU A 1231 22.76 -9.37 -2.31
N PHE A 1232 23.65 -9.34 -3.31
CA PHE A 1232 23.60 -8.39 -4.42
C PHE A 1232 22.27 -8.46 -5.17
N CYS A 1233 21.83 -9.66 -5.56
CA CYS A 1233 20.56 -9.84 -6.28
C CYS A 1233 19.37 -9.30 -5.47
N ARG A 1234 19.33 -9.56 -4.15
CA ARG A 1234 18.27 -9.03 -3.27
C ARG A 1234 18.29 -7.51 -3.21
N GLU A 1235 19.45 -6.89 -3.00
CA GLU A 1235 19.58 -5.44 -2.88
C GLU A 1235 19.32 -4.72 -4.22
N GLN A 1236 19.83 -5.25 -5.33
CA GLN A 1236 19.56 -4.75 -6.67
C GLN A 1236 18.04 -4.74 -6.94
N TRP A 1237 17.35 -5.83 -6.62
CA TRP A 1237 15.92 -5.94 -6.84
C TRP A 1237 15.11 -4.95 -5.99
N LYS A 1238 15.47 -4.78 -4.71
CA LYS A 1238 14.88 -3.75 -3.83
C LYS A 1238 15.01 -2.35 -4.45
N LYS A 1239 16.20 -2.01 -4.97
CA LYS A 1239 16.45 -0.71 -5.63
C LYS A 1239 15.68 -0.56 -6.94
N TYR A 1240 15.59 -1.62 -7.74
CA TYR A 1240 14.82 -1.63 -8.98
C TYR A 1240 13.33 -1.36 -8.73
N ILE A 1241 12.74 -1.95 -7.69
CA ILE A 1241 11.32 -1.71 -7.35
C ILE A 1241 11.12 -0.30 -6.81
N ASP A 1242 11.97 0.19 -5.90
CA ASP A 1242 11.89 1.57 -5.41
C ASP A 1242 11.95 2.58 -6.57
N LEU A 1243 12.78 2.30 -7.58
CA LEU A 1243 12.82 3.05 -8.82
C LEU A 1243 11.51 2.94 -9.60
N HIS A 1244 10.99 1.73 -9.82
CA HIS A 1244 9.75 1.50 -10.58
C HIS A 1244 8.52 2.17 -9.93
N GLU A 1245 8.33 2.05 -8.62
CA GLU A 1245 7.20 2.68 -7.89
C GLU A 1245 7.27 4.21 -7.90
N LYS A 1246 8.48 4.77 -7.74
CA LYS A 1246 8.69 6.23 -7.80
C LYS A 1246 8.57 6.77 -9.23
N CYS A 1247 8.83 5.95 -10.24
CA CYS A 1247 8.76 6.34 -11.64
C CYS A 1247 7.34 6.19 -12.23
N GLU A 1248 6.56 5.15 -11.88
CA GLU A 1248 5.18 4.95 -12.39
C GLU A 1248 4.16 5.97 -11.83
N LYS A 1249 4.46 6.66 -10.73
CA LYS A 1249 3.60 7.75 -10.20
C LYS A 1249 3.74 9.09 -10.92
N LYS A 1250 4.50 9.16 -12.01
CA LYS A 1250 4.60 10.35 -12.86
C LYS A 1250 4.36 9.99 -14.31
N LEU A 1251 3.09 10.05 -14.71
CA LEU A 1251 2.65 10.49 -16.03
C LEU A 1251 1.29 11.16 -15.80
N CYS A 1252 1.33 12.50 -15.79
CA CYS A 1252 0.15 13.36 -15.92
C CYS A 1252 -0.53 13.12 -17.25
#